data_AF-A0A163JT79-F1
#
_entry.id   AF-A0A163JT79-F1
#
_cell.length_a   1.000
_cell.length_b   1.000
_cell.length_c   1.000
_cell.angle_alpha   90.00
_cell.angle_beta   90.00
_cell.angle_gamma   90.00
#
_symmetry.space_group_name_H-M   'P 1'
#
loop_
_entity.id
_entity.type
_entity.pdbx_description
1 polymer ?
#
loop_
_entity_poly.entity_id
_entity_poly.type
_entity_poly.pdbx_seq_one_letter_code
_entity_poly.pdbx_strand_id
1 'polypeptide(L)'
;MHSMNHNIPKSMFYHWKGSRYQRGHDITKYPWIIPESNWELIDHSLLASRATVPTRVGTAPRGTGSFGNWTTYEWRSHFMTYGAPALNYYLPDPYAVNFLRFRRLLRYTSQRSFTPTDIDEIQTFARIFVREYEDLYYHGDPDLLPSCTIQYHYLLHLGQNIQDFGPLQCFAQWTLERFLRTVRRFSTSTTHKHRSAELNLLIREQHLHARWRYAGEDAIPADDTIFYADDSTPPSAKHQLTSASSKDMELRWQHELQKADNPEASWHTGTHPSDLVDLTQAIEEAIQTAGVREREQIQAAPWWTAECQTAYRRHLRDHTGIGTPPTEATREFLKTVRRTKKAYWRDRIDGIKADSDLYSLARWHKLSPNQQDSPLVVDGETITDTAEKAEALRKELLDRFNNADDLPAPPEAEDYTQNPLPWDTGVSMEEAERYATGVASTSPGADGIAVRLLKACWADIGNLVRAIYQRRLKLEFYPGCWRIAEVTMIPKAGKKDRTSARSMRPIALLSCIGKGLERLVARRIATTAMMHDIISPQHVGAVPKRSAMAIVAAFTHDVEQALAVGKRVTMVTMDVQGAFDALLKSRLLHRMAHQGWPPACVRFIDSFLSERYVQVRLGNETTPRHLVACGTPQGSPLSPILYTLYLAELLNQDRTLRFGYADEINIYRASKTLDENVQLLAEDIQAINQWGAKNKVTFSPEKLEAIHITRQQDSYSPSIPITDATTLEPIAPAADRSQTALR
;
A
#
# COMPACT_ATOMS: atom_id res chain seq x y z
N MET A 1 -7.39 9.01 19.24
CA MET A 1 -8.38 9.74 18.39
C MET A 1 -9.21 8.84 17.46
N HIS A 2 -8.65 8.02 16.57
CA HIS A 2 -9.44 7.16 15.66
C HIS A 2 -10.36 6.17 16.41
N SER A 3 -9.82 5.56 17.47
CA SER A 3 -10.56 4.72 18.41
C SER A 3 -11.68 5.46 19.18
N MET A 4 -11.61 6.79 19.31
CA MET A 4 -12.68 7.61 19.93
C MET A 4 -13.81 7.89 18.95
N ASN A 5 -13.44 8.42 17.77
CA ASN A 5 -14.35 9.10 16.84
C ASN A 5 -14.86 8.21 15.69
N HIS A 6 -14.22 7.07 15.43
CA HIS A 6 -14.62 6.16 14.35
C HIS A 6 -15.03 4.80 14.89
N ASN A 7 -14.09 4.06 15.48
CA ASN A 7 -14.22 2.60 15.65
C ASN A 7 -15.48 2.17 16.43
N ILE A 8 -15.98 2.99 17.38
CA ILE A 8 -17.05 2.58 18.29
C ILE A 8 -18.31 3.47 18.35
N PRO A 9 -18.31 4.73 17.90
CA PRO A 9 -19.51 5.26 17.26
C PRO A 9 -20.07 4.22 16.25
N LYS A 10 -19.17 3.64 15.44
CA LYS A 10 -19.46 2.52 14.54
C LYS A 10 -19.86 1.21 15.23
N SER A 11 -19.21 0.82 16.33
CA SER A 11 -19.56 -0.42 17.04
C SER A 11 -20.91 -0.32 17.77
N MET A 12 -21.15 0.74 18.55
CA MET A 12 -22.46 0.98 19.20
C MET A 12 -23.59 1.01 18.15
N PHE A 13 -23.39 1.69 17.02
CA PHE A 13 -24.34 1.65 15.91
C PHE A 13 -24.66 0.21 15.46
N TYR A 14 -23.65 -0.62 15.21
CA TYR A 14 -23.88 -2.01 14.80
C TYR A 14 -24.48 -2.90 15.88
N HIS A 15 -24.39 -2.52 17.17
CA HIS A 15 -25.16 -3.14 18.26
C HIS A 15 -26.63 -2.77 18.19
N TRP A 16 -26.97 -1.49 18.10
CA TRP A 16 -28.35 -1.05 18.02
C TRP A 16 -29.08 -1.50 16.75
N LYS A 17 -28.33 -1.74 15.65
CA LYS A 17 -28.87 -2.39 14.44
C LYS A 17 -28.89 -3.93 14.50
N GLY A 18 -28.40 -4.57 15.57
CA GLY A 18 -28.33 -6.03 15.71
C GLY A 18 -27.34 -6.75 14.77
N SER A 19 -26.76 -6.04 13.80
CA SER A 19 -25.82 -6.53 12.78
C SER A 19 -24.49 -7.13 13.31
N ARG A 20 -24.24 -7.03 14.61
CA ARG A 20 -23.08 -7.64 15.29
C ARG A 20 -23.30 -9.09 15.73
N TYR A 21 -24.53 -9.55 15.85
CA TYR A 21 -24.86 -10.91 16.30
C TYR A 21 -24.90 -11.90 15.12
N GLN A 22 -24.69 -13.19 15.39
CA GLN A 22 -24.68 -14.22 14.35
C GLN A 22 -26.07 -14.43 13.72
N ARG A 23 -26.12 -14.82 12.44
CA ARG A 23 -27.38 -15.15 11.76
C ARG A 23 -28.09 -16.30 12.48
N GLY A 24 -29.36 -16.08 12.84
CA GLY A 24 -30.17 -17.04 13.60
C GLY A 24 -30.22 -16.79 15.11
N HIS A 25 -29.39 -15.89 15.64
CA HIS A 25 -29.55 -15.39 16.99
C HIS A 25 -30.78 -14.48 17.07
N ASP A 26 -31.71 -14.76 17.98
CA ASP A 26 -32.84 -13.86 18.22
C ASP A 26 -32.32 -12.56 18.84
N ILE A 27 -32.24 -11.52 18.02
CA ILE A 27 -31.86 -10.17 18.44
C ILE A 27 -33.04 -9.40 19.05
N THR A 28 -34.29 -9.81 18.80
CA THR A 28 -35.48 -9.07 19.24
C THR A 28 -35.69 -9.11 20.75
N LYS A 29 -35.11 -10.12 21.42
CA LYS A 29 -35.05 -10.23 22.89
C LYS A 29 -34.21 -9.12 23.58
N TYR A 30 -33.39 -8.39 22.83
CA TYR A 30 -32.48 -7.38 23.42
C TYR A 30 -33.08 -5.97 23.37
N PRO A 31 -33.24 -5.29 24.52
CA PRO A 31 -33.94 -4.00 24.60
C PRO A 31 -33.21 -2.84 23.91
N TRP A 32 -31.92 -2.99 23.57
CA TRP A 32 -31.13 -1.99 22.85
C TRP A 32 -31.23 -2.07 21.32
N ILE A 33 -32.02 -2.99 20.76
CA ILE A 33 -32.20 -3.11 19.31
C ILE A 33 -33.26 -2.12 18.82
N ILE A 34 -32.85 -1.24 17.91
CA ILE A 34 -33.73 -0.30 17.23
C ILE A 34 -34.22 -0.96 15.92
N PRO A 35 -35.54 -1.15 15.72
CA PRO A 35 -36.11 -1.70 14.49
C PRO A 35 -35.70 -0.94 13.21
N GLU A 36 -35.61 -1.66 12.08
CA GLU A 36 -35.26 -1.09 10.76
C GLU A 36 -36.18 0.11 10.39
N SER A 37 -37.48 0.00 10.67
CA SER A 37 -38.45 1.10 10.46
C SER A 37 -38.13 2.37 11.23
N ASN A 38 -37.55 2.25 12.42
CA ASN A 38 -37.16 3.40 13.24
C ASN A 38 -35.87 4.03 12.70
N TRP A 39 -34.96 3.23 12.13
CA TRP A 39 -33.81 3.75 11.37
C TRP A 39 -34.23 4.49 10.10
N GLU A 40 -35.25 4.01 9.38
CA GLU A 40 -35.81 4.72 8.22
C GLU A 40 -36.43 6.07 8.61
N LEU A 41 -37.14 6.15 9.75
CA LEU A 41 -37.66 7.41 10.30
C LEU A 41 -36.53 8.37 10.71
N ILE A 42 -35.48 7.87 11.37
CA ILE A 42 -34.28 8.65 11.70
C ILE A 42 -33.64 9.20 10.41
N ASP A 43 -33.48 8.37 9.37
CA ASP A 43 -32.91 8.79 8.08
C ASP A 43 -33.75 9.86 7.40
N HIS A 44 -35.07 9.68 7.36
CA HIS A 44 -35.98 10.64 6.77
C HIS A 44 -35.88 12.00 7.49
N SER A 45 -35.95 12.02 8.83
CA SER A 45 -35.83 13.25 9.62
C SER A 45 -34.47 13.94 9.44
N LEU A 46 -33.38 13.17 9.40
CA LEU A 46 -32.03 13.71 9.21
C LEU A 46 -31.82 14.27 7.78
N LEU A 47 -32.25 13.54 6.75
CA LEU A 47 -32.12 13.96 5.36
C LEU A 47 -33.02 15.17 5.06
N ALA A 48 -34.24 15.23 5.60
CA ALA A 48 -35.10 16.41 5.48
C ALA A 48 -34.50 17.65 6.16
N SER A 49 -33.83 17.47 7.31
CA SER A 49 -33.14 18.56 8.03
C SER A 49 -31.86 19.04 7.34
N ARG A 50 -31.37 18.34 6.31
CA ARG A 50 -30.08 18.65 5.65
C ARG A 50 -30.04 20.07 5.06
N ALA A 51 -31.16 20.60 4.61
CA ALA A 51 -31.26 21.94 4.03
C ALA A 51 -31.35 23.07 5.09
N THR A 52 -31.64 22.74 6.35
CA THR A 52 -31.91 23.72 7.43
C THR A 52 -30.88 23.71 8.55
N VAL A 53 -30.01 22.70 8.63
CA VAL A 53 -28.91 22.60 9.61
C VAL A 53 -27.79 23.60 9.26
N PRO A 54 -27.47 24.59 10.11
CA PRO A 54 -26.40 25.56 9.83
C PRO A 54 -25.00 24.93 9.92
N THR A 55 -24.07 25.33 9.06
CA THR A 55 -22.68 24.79 9.01
C THR A 55 -21.92 24.90 10.33
N ARG A 56 -22.19 25.95 11.11
CA ARG A 56 -21.62 26.15 12.46
C ARG A 56 -21.93 25.01 13.44
N VAL A 57 -22.94 24.18 13.14
CA VAL A 57 -23.37 23.02 13.93
C VAL A 57 -22.64 21.73 13.50
N GLY A 58 -22.10 21.69 12.27
CA GLY A 58 -21.38 20.55 11.70
C GLY A 58 -21.65 20.37 10.20
N THR A 59 -21.01 19.39 9.55
CA THR A 59 -21.39 18.99 8.19
C THR A 59 -22.81 18.43 8.18
N ALA A 60 -23.61 18.88 7.23
CA ALA A 60 -25.02 18.51 7.11
C ALA A 60 -25.23 16.97 7.17
N PRO A 61 -26.25 16.50 7.89
CA PRO A 61 -26.43 15.09 8.19
C PRO A 61 -26.62 14.22 6.94
N ARG A 62 -26.13 12.98 7.02
CA ARG A 62 -26.26 11.92 6.01
C ARG A 62 -27.12 10.78 6.56
N GLY A 63 -27.85 10.10 5.67
CA GLY A 63 -28.61 8.89 6.00
C GLY A 63 -27.72 7.69 6.35
N THR A 64 -28.14 6.97 7.38
CA THR A 64 -27.57 5.72 7.93
C THR A 64 -27.40 4.62 6.89
N GLY A 65 -28.21 4.60 5.82
CA GLY A 65 -28.03 3.66 4.69
C GLY A 65 -26.63 3.69 4.04
N SER A 66 -25.82 4.74 4.28
CA SER A 66 -24.50 4.91 3.67
C SER A 66 -23.28 4.72 4.61
N PHE A 67 -23.49 4.28 5.86
CA PHE A 67 -22.49 4.23 6.94
C PHE A 67 -21.15 3.54 6.60
N GLY A 68 -21.16 2.53 5.71
CA GLY A 68 -19.94 1.81 5.31
C GLY A 68 -18.85 2.71 4.70
N ASN A 69 -19.24 3.84 4.11
CA ASN A 69 -18.36 4.81 3.45
C ASN A 69 -18.08 6.07 4.29
N TRP A 70 -18.48 6.10 5.56
CA TRP A 70 -18.34 7.29 6.41
C TRP A 70 -16.94 7.42 7.01
N THR A 71 -16.39 8.62 6.88
CA THR A 71 -15.10 9.00 7.47
C THR A 71 -15.19 9.19 8.99
N THR A 72 -14.05 9.17 9.67
CA THR A 72 -13.91 9.49 11.11
C THR A 72 -14.64 10.79 11.50
N TYR A 73 -14.68 11.79 10.62
CA TYR A 73 -15.36 13.05 10.89
C TYR A 73 -16.89 12.94 10.78
N GLU A 74 -17.42 12.16 9.84
CA GLU A 74 -18.87 11.96 9.69
C GLU A 74 -19.43 11.12 10.83
N TRP A 75 -18.72 10.07 11.25
CA TRP A 75 -19.05 9.31 12.47
C TRP A 75 -19.06 10.20 13.71
N ARG A 76 -18.04 11.05 13.89
CA ARG A 76 -18.00 12.06 14.97
C ARG A 76 -19.19 13.02 14.88
N SER A 77 -19.35 13.73 13.77
CA SER A 77 -20.40 14.74 13.59
C SER A 77 -21.79 14.16 13.89
N HIS A 78 -22.08 12.98 13.35
CA HIS A 78 -23.34 12.31 13.62
C HIS A 78 -23.51 11.93 15.09
N PHE A 79 -22.57 11.23 15.71
CA PHE A 79 -22.72 10.80 17.11
C PHE A 79 -22.63 11.95 18.12
N MET A 80 -21.95 13.06 17.79
CA MET A 80 -21.85 14.23 18.64
C MET A 80 -23.05 15.17 18.54
N THR A 81 -23.46 15.47 17.31
CA THR A 81 -24.36 16.58 17.01
C THR A 81 -25.79 16.11 16.79
N TYR A 82 -25.99 15.06 15.99
CA TYR A 82 -27.32 14.64 15.52
C TYR A 82 -27.85 13.40 16.27
N GLY A 83 -26.97 12.54 16.76
CA GLY A 83 -27.31 11.26 17.38
C GLY A 83 -27.96 11.39 18.75
N ALA A 84 -27.63 12.44 19.52
CA ALA A 84 -28.30 12.69 20.81
C ALA A 84 -29.82 12.91 20.65
N PRO A 85 -30.32 13.89 19.87
CA PRO A 85 -31.77 14.01 19.66
C PRO A 85 -32.35 12.85 18.84
N ALA A 86 -31.60 12.27 17.90
CA ALA A 86 -32.12 11.22 17.03
C ALA A 86 -32.24 9.84 17.70
N LEU A 87 -31.37 9.49 18.67
CA LEU A 87 -31.33 8.14 19.27
C LEU A 87 -31.95 8.09 20.67
N ASN A 88 -31.96 9.21 21.41
CA ASN A 88 -32.57 9.29 22.75
C ASN A 88 -34.09 9.08 22.75
N TYR A 89 -34.74 9.08 21.58
CA TYR A 89 -36.16 8.76 21.43
C TYR A 89 -36.42 7.26 21.18
N TYR A 90 -35.41 6.50 20.72
CA TYR A 90 -35.57 5.09 20.30
C TYR A 90 -34.73 4.10 21.12
N LEU A 91 -33.79 4.56 21.93
CA LEU A 91 -33.08 3.75 22.92
C LEU A 91 -33.79 3.83 24.29
N PRO A 92 -33.96 2.73 25.03
CA PRO A 92 -34.46 2.80 26.40
C PRO A 92 -33.48 3.52 27.33
N ASP A 93 -34.00 4.15 28.39
CA ASP A 93 -33.28 5.09 29.26
C ASP A 93 -31.88 4.63 29.72
N PRO A 94 -31.64 3.37 30.18
CA PRO A 94 -30.30 2.97 30.62
C PRO A 94 -29.25 3.04 29.49
N TYR A 95 -29.65 2.66 28.27
CA TYR A 95 -28.80 2.65 27.07
C TYR A 95 -28.61 4.07 26.52
N ALA A 96 -29.67 4.89 26.57
CA ALA A 96 -29.60 6.30 26.23
C ALA A 96 -28.68 7.07 27.19
N VAL A 97 -28.79 6.85 28.50
CA VAL A 97 -27.93 7.46 29.53
C VAL A 97 -26.47 7.03 29.35
N ASN A 98 -26.20 5.75 29.11
CA ASN A 98 -24.84 5.28 28.83
C ASN A 98 -24.26 5.92 27.55
N PHE A 99 -25.06 6.04 26.48
CA PHE A 99 -24.69 6.82 25.28
C PHE A 99 -24.49 8.32 25.58
N LEU A 100 -25.21 8.91 26.54
CA LEU A 100 -24.99 10.28 26.99
C LEU A 100 -23.76 10.44 27.91
N ARG A 101 -23.25 9.38 28.55
CA ARG A 101 -21.92 9.38 29.21
C ARG A 101 -20.77 9.21 28.22
N PHE A 102 -20.99 8.41 27.19
CA PHE A 102 -20.26 8.44 25.92
C PHE A 102 -20.34 9.84 25.25
N ARG A 103 -21.25 10.71 25.72
CA ARG A 103 -21.37 12.16 25.44
C ARG A 103 -20.98 13.10 26.60
N ARG A 104 -20.26 12.62 27.64
CA ARG A 104 -19.45 13.44 28.57
C ARG A 104 -17.96 13.12 28.53
N LEU A 105 -17.54 11.92 28.16
CA LEU A 105 -16.13 11.52 28.27
C LEU A 105 -15.19 12.24 27.25
N LEU A 106 -15.53 12.35 25.95
CA LEU A 106 -14.80 13.25 25.04
C LEU A 106 -14.93 14.75 25.44
N ARG A 107 -15.79 15.14 26.42
CA ARG A 107 -16.14 16.56 26.68
C ARG A 107 -14.91 17.30 27.18
N TYR A 108 -14.17 16.58 28.04
CA TYR A 108 -12.79 16.82 28.37
C TYR A 108 -11.90 16.45 27.20
N THR A 109 -11.86 15.20 26.73
CA THR A 109 -10.72 14.75 25.90
C THR A 109 -10.65 15.32 24.46
N SER A 110 -11.56 16.23 24.08
CA SER A 110 -11.40 17.08 22.88
C SER A 110 -10.84 18.47 23.17
N GLN A 111 -10.75 18.90 24.43
CA GLN A 111 -10.19 20.20 24.82
C GLN A 111 -8.72 20.35 24.37
N ARG A 112 -8.28 21.60 24.25
CA ARG A 112 -6.92 21.97 23.83
C ARG A 112 -5.90 22.06 24.97
N SER A 113 -6.36 22.01 26.22
CA SER A 113 -5.57 22.14 27.44
C SER A 113 -6.26 21.35 28.56
N PHE A 114 -5.49 20.82 29.51
CA PHE A 114 -5.99 20.02 30.62
C PHE A 114 -5.32 20.47 31.91
N THR A 115 -6.11 20.66 32.97
CA THR A 115 -5.62 20.70 34.35
C THR A 115 -5.46 19.27 34.89
N PRO A 116 -4.70 19.05 35.98
CA PRO A 116 -4.67 17.74 36.65
C PRO A 116 -6.09 17.25 37.03
N THR A 117 -6.96 18.15 37.48
CA THR A 117 -8.36 17.85 37.81
C THR A 117 -9.15 17.36 36.59
N ASP A 118 -8.96 17.95 35.41
CA ASP A 118 -9.59 17.46 34.18
C ASP A 118 -9.16 16.03 33.84
N ILE A 119 -7.88 15.69 34.09
CA ILE A 119 -7.32 14.35 33.86
C ILE A 119 -7.94 13.34 34.83
N ASP A 120 -8.09 13.68 36.10
CA ASP A 120 -8.76 12.83 37.11
C ASP A 120 -10.25 12.63 36.80
N GLU A 121 -10.94 13.68 36.35
CA GLU A 121 -12.32 13.59 35.87
C GLU A 121 -12.42 12.67 34.64
N ILE A 122 -11.51 12.78 33.66
CA ILE A 122 -11.42 11.87 32.50
C ILE A 122 -11.28 10.41 32.95
N GLN A 123 -10.35 10.11 33.86
CA GLN A 123 -10.14 8.76 34.36
C GLN A 123 -11.41 8.22 35.05
N THR A 124 -12.08 9.07 35.81
CA THR A 124 -13.30 8.72 36.55
C THR A 124 -14.46 8.45 35.60
N PHE A 125 -14.73 9.32 34.63
CA PHE A 125 -15.78 9.11 33.63
C PHE A 125 -15.49 7.91 32.72
N ALA A 126 -14.22 7.64 32.40
CA ALA A 126 -13.81 6.43 31.67
C ALA A 126 -14.14 5.15 32.44
N ARG A 127 -13.81 5.08 33.74
CA ARG A 127 -14.10 3.92 34.60
C ARG A 127 -15.61 3.68 34.75
N ILE A 128 -16.39 4.74 34.99
CA ILE A 128 -17.85 4.66 35.15
C ILE A 128 -18.49 4.15 33.86
N PHE A 129 -18.16 4.76 32.72
CA PHE A 129 -18.78 4.38 31.45
C PHE A 129 -18.43 2.94 31.01
N VAL A 130 -17.18 2.48 31.19
CA VAL A 130 -16.80 1.10 30.83
C VAL A 130 -17.59 0.08 31.65
N ARG A 131 -17.71 0.28 32.97
CA ARG A 131 -18.48 -0.60 33.86
C ARG A 131 -19.95 -0.63 33.48
N GLU A 132 -20.60 0.54 33.35
CA GLU A 132 -22.00 0.60 32.94
C GLU A 132 -22.23 -0.03 31.56
N TYR A 133 -21.27 0.09 30.62
CA TYR A 133 -21.38 -0.56 29.31
C TYR A 133 -21.28 -2.08 29.42
N GLU A 134 -20.37 -2.61 30.24
CA GLU A 134 -20.28 -4.05 30.54
C GLU A 134 -21.58 -4.56 31.17
N ASP A 135 -22.10 -3.86 32.18
CA ASP A 135 -23.35 -4.22 32.85
C ASP A 135 -24.57 -4.19 31.90
N LEU A 136 -24.59 -3.28 30.92
CA LEU A 136 -25.71 -3.10 29.99
C LEU A 136 -25.65 -3.96 28.72
N TYR A 137 -24.47 -4.25 28.16
CA TYR A 137 -24.35 -4.90 26.84
C TYR A 137 -23.54 -6.21 26.84
N TYR A 138 -22.93 -6.57 27.97
CA TYR A 138 -22.20 -7.84 28.15
C TYR A 138 -22.87 -8.72 29.22
N HIS A 139 -23.40 -8.13 30.31
CA HIS A 139 -24.06 -8.83 31.42
C HIS A 139 -23.22 -9.94 32.11
N GLY A 140 -21.92 -10.06 31.78
CA GLY A 140 -21.09 -11.21 32.17
C GLY A 140 -21.37 -12.50 31.38
N ASP A 141 -22.16 -12.43 30.31
CA ASP A 141 -22.57 -13.56 29.47
C ASP A 141 -21.53 -13.84 28.36
N PRO A 142 -20.87 -15.02 28.34
CA PRO A 142 -19.94 -15.40 27.29
C PRO A 142 -20.54 -15.52 25.87
N ASP A 143 -21.86 -15.64 25.70
CA ASP A 143 -22.50 -15.60 24.38
C ASP A 143 -22.74 -14.17 23.89
N LEU A 144 -22.72 -13.20 24.81
CA LEU A 144 -22.52 -11.80 24.45
C LEU A 144 -21.04 -11.62 24.09
N LEU A 145 -20.77 -12.04 22.84
CA LEU A 145 -19.44 -12.12 22.23
C LEU A 145 -19.10 -11.13 21.06
N PRO A 146 -19.82 -9.99 20.76
CA PRO A 146 -19.27 -8.93 19.86
C PRO A 146 -19.33 -7.31 19.88
N SER A 147 -19.53 -6.21 20.69
CA SER A 147 -19.74 -5.47 22.01
C SER A 147 -18.57 -4.99 22.99
N CYS A 148 -18.35 -5.51 24.22
CA CYS A 148 -17.20 -5.30 25.12
C CYS A 148 -16.27 -6.53 25.34
N THR A 149 -14.97 -6.38 25.10
CA THR A 149 -13.85 -7.28 25.47
C THR A 149 -12.59 -6.43 25.49
N ILE A 150 -11.39 -7.03 25.48
CA ILE A 150 -10.07 -6.38 25.30
C ILE A 150 -9.84 -5.71 23.91
N GLN A 151 -10.73 -4.75 23.59
CA GLN A 151 -10.61 -1.46 23.21
C GLN A 151 -11.40 -0.45 24.18
N TYR A 152 -12.65 -0.65 24.67
CA TYR A 152 -13.33 0.01 25.81
C TYR A 152 -12.37 0.17 26.98
N HIS A 153 -11.64 -0.87 27.33
CA HIS A 153 -10.58 -0.85 28.31
C HIS A 153 -9.45 0.15 27.93
N TYR A 154 -9.20 0.44 26.64
CA TYR A 154 -8.37 1.59 26.22
C TYR A 154 -8.99 2.98 26.53
N LEU A 155 -10.22 3.10 27.07
CA LEU A 155 -10.70 4.32 27.73
C LEU A 155 -9.99 4.54 29.05
N LEU A 156 -9.74 3.47 29.80
CA LEU A 156 -9.17 3.52 31.15
C LEU A 156 -7.77 4.13 31.14
N HIS A 157 -7.04 3.97 30.03
CA HIS A 157 -5.73 4.59 29.81
C HIS A 157 -5.77 6.04 29.29
N LEU A 158 -6.94 6.65 29.04
CA LEU A 158 -7.01 7.99 28.42
C LEU A 158 -6.37 9.10 29.25
N GLY A 159 -6.60 9.11 30.57
CA GLY A 159 -6.02 10.12 31.44
C GLY A 159 -4.50 10.10 31.40
N GLN A 160 -3.90 8.92 31.58
CA GLN A 160 -2.45 8.72 31.48
C GLN A 160 -1.90 9.15 30.11
N ASN A 161 -2.54 8.75 29.01
CA ASN A 161 -2.11 9.19 27.67
C ASN A 161 -2.19 10.71 27.45
N ILE A 162 -3.13 11.41 28.11
CA ILE A 162 -3.23 12.88 28.04
C ILE A 162 -2.17 13.54 28.91
N GLN A 163 -1.80 12.92 30.04
CA GLN A 163 -0.72 13.36 30.91
C GLN A 163 0.66 13.20 30.23
N ASP A 164 0.90 12.07 29.57
CA ASP A 164 2.20 11.73 28.98
C ASP A 164 2.45 12.42 27.64
N PHE A 165 1.40 12.61 26.82
CA PHE A 165 1.51 13.08 25.43
C PHE A 165 0.73 14.38 25.13
N GLY A 166 0.08 14.97 26.14
CA GLY A 166 -0.68 16.21 26.02
C GLY A 166 -2.09 16.01 25.40
N PRO A 167 -2.69 17.07 24.83
CA PRO A 167 -4.03 16.99 24.25
C PRO A 167 -4.15 15.96 23.13
N LEU A 168 -5.24 15.17 23.12
CA LEU A 168 -5.49 14.12 22.12
C LEU A 168 -5.45 14.61 20.65
N GLN A 169 -5.63 15.91 20.40
CA GLN A 169 -5.53 16.53 19.08
C GLN A 169 -4.08 16.57 18.55
N CYS A 170 -3.08 16.70 19.42
CA CYS A 170 -1.68 16.93 19.07
C CYS A 170 -1.01 15.71 18.42
N PHE A 171 -1.34 14.50 18.91
CA PHE A 171 -0.86 13.22 18.36
C PHE A 171 -1.97 12.47 17.57
N ALA A 172 -2.92 13.20 17.01
CA ALA A 172 -3.99 12.64 16.21
C ALA A 172 -3.57 12.42 14.74
N GLN A 173 -3.76 11.19 14.24
CA GLN A 173 -3.80 10.87 12.80
C GLN A 173 -4.73 11.82 12.01
N TRP A 174 -5.75 12.39 12.66
CA TRP A 174 -6.69 13.38 12.12
C TRP A 174 -6.03 14.64 11.56
N THR A 175 -4.99 15.17 12.21
CA THR A 175 -4.32 16.41 11.77
C THR A 175 -3.64 16.19 10.41
N LEU A 176 -3.03 15.01 10.24
CA LEU A 176 -2.41 14.58 9.00
C LEU A 176 -3.46 14.26 7.92
N GLU A 177 -4.52 13.51 8.23
CA GLU A 177 -5.60 13.18 7.29
C GLU A 177 -6.34 14.42 6.79
N ARG A 178 -6.62 15.40 7.67
CA ARG A 178 -7.33 16.63 7.29
C ARG A 178 -6.45 17.51 6.42
N PHE A 179 -5.17 17.68 6.76
CA PHE A 179 -4.18 18.36 5.91
C PHE A 179 -4.14 17.74 4.51
N LEU A 180 -3.93 16.42 4.42
CA LEU A 180 -3.85 15.69 3.15
C LEU A 180 -5.16 15.77 2.34
N ARG A 181 -6.34 15.74 2.98
CA ARG A 181 -7.64 15.82 2.27
C ARG A 181 -7.95 17.24 1.76
N THR A 182 -7.55 18.27 2.50
CA THR A 182 -7.65 19.67 2.07
C THR A 182 -6.70 19.94 0.91
N VAL A 183 -5.42 19.58 1.05
CA VAL A 183 -4.41 19.68 -0.02
C VAL A 183 -4.88 18.96 -1.30
N ARG A 184 -5.48 17.77 -1.18
CA ARG A 184 -6.01 17.00 -2.32
C ARG A 184 -7.21 17.66 -3.03
N ARG A 185 -8.00 18.49 -2.35
CA ARG A 185 -9.12 19.23 -2.98
C ARG A 185 -8.64 20.46 -3.74
N PHE A 186 -7.66 21.19 -3.20
CA PHE A 186 -7.15 22.40 -3.83
C PHE A 186 -6.05 22.12 -4.88
N SER A 187 -5.33 21.01 -4.77
CA SER A 187 -4.39 20.52 -5.81
C SER A 187 -5.14 19.92 -7.01
N THR A 188 -5.86 20.74 -7.78
CA THR A 188 -6.56 20.30 -9.00
C THR A 188 -5.59 20.02 -10.15
N SER A 189 -4.44 20.71 -10.19
CA SER A 189 -3.33 20.36 -11.08
C SER A 189 -2.56 19.15 -10.56
N THR A 190 -2.37 18.13 -11.40
CA THR A 190 -1.46 17.01 -11.13
C THR A 190 0.01 17.40 -11.18
N THR A 191 0.33 18.45 -11.95
CA THR A 191 1.70 18.89 -12.29
C THR A 191 2.24 19.93 -11.32
N HIS A 192 1.43 20.93 -10.96
CA HIS A 192 1.81 22.01 -10.02
C HIS A 192 0.91 22.02 -8.79
N LYS A 193 0.88 20.90 -8.06
CA LYS A 193 -0.02 20.67 -6.91
C LYS A 193 -0.01 21.81 -5.89
N HIS A 194 1.17 22.28 -5.48
CA HIS A 194 1.32 23.37 -4.51
C HIS A 194 0.79 24.70 -5.03
N ARG A 195 1.26 25.16 -6.20
CA ARG A 195 0.81 26.41 -6.82
C ARG A 195 -0.67 26.40 -7.18
N SER A 196 -1.19 25.24 -7.61
CA SER A 196 -2.62 25.02 -7.83
C SER A 196 -3.41 25.09 -6.53
N ALA A 197 -2.91 24.48 -5.45
CA ALA A 197 -3.58 24.55 -4.16
C ALA A 197 -3.59 25.97 -3.59
N GLU A 198 -2.46 26.66 -3.64
CA GLU A 198 -2.29 28.04 -3.18
C GLU A 198 -3.13 29.03 -4.01
N LEU A 199 -3.11 28.92 -5.34
CA LEU A 199 -3.93 29.75 -6.22
C LEU A 199 -5.43 29.48 -6.03
N ASN A 200 -5.86 28.21 -5.93
CA ASN A 200 -7.26 27.88 -5.70
C ASN A 200 -7.74 28.31 -4.29
N LEU A 201 -6.85 28.29 -3.30
CA LEU A 201 -7.10 28.90 -1.97
C LEU A 201 -7.23 30.42 -2.10
N LEU A 202 -6.29 31.10 -2.76
CA LEU A 202 -6.30 32.55 -2.94
C LEU A 202 -7.56 33.02 -3.69
N ILE A 203 -7.93 32.35 -4.79
CA ILE A 203 -9.16 32.62 -5.55
C ILE A 203 -10.40 32.39 -4.68
N ARG A 204 -10.43 31.33 -3.87
CA ARG A 204 -11.53 31.06 -2.93
C ARG A 204 -11.64 32.15 -1.87
N GLU A 205 -10.55 32.56 -1.23
CA GLU A 205 -10.58 33.61 -0.21
C GLU A 205 -10.93 34.99 -0.82
N GLN A 206 -10.45 35.30 -2.02
CA GLN A 206 -10.86 36.50 -2.76
C GLN A 206 -12.36 36.46 -3.13
N HIS A 207 -12.89 35.30 -3.54
CA HIS A 207 -14.30 35.13 -3.85
C HIS A 207 -15.20 35.20 -2.60
N LEU A 208 -14.74 34.64 -1.46
CA LEU A 208 -15.42 34.75 -0.16
C LEU A 208 -15.42 36.19 0.34
N HIS A 209 -14.29 36.90 0.26
CA HIS A 209 -14.18 38.30 0.63
C HIS A 209 -15.03 39.21 -0.26
N ALA A 210 -15.10 38.95 -1.57
CA ALA A 210 -16.00 39.66 -2.48
C ALA A 210 -17.48 39.39 -2.15
N ARG A 211 -17.87 38.14 -1.87
CA ARG A 211 -19.25 37.81 -1.48
C ARG A 211 -19.65 38.46 -0.15
N TRP A 212 -18.77 38.41 0.85
CA TRP A 212 -19.00 39.10 2.13
C TRP A 212 -19.17 40.61 1.94
N ARG A 213 -18.35 41.24 1.07
CA ARG A 213 -18.38 42.69 0.83
C ARG A 213 -19.56 43.19 -0.02
N TYR A 214 -20.12 42.36 -0.90
CA TYR A 214 -21.14 42.78 -1.88
C TYR A 214 -22.52 42.10 -1.76
N ALA A 215 -22.63 40.98 -1.03
CA ALA A 215 -23.88 40.22 -0.91
C ALA A 215 -24.40 40.03 0.53
N GLY A 216 -23.68 40.55 1.54
CA GLY A 216 -24.04 40.41 2.95
C GLY A 216 -23.73 39.03 3.53
N GLU A 217 -23.85 38.89 4.86
CA GLU A 217 -23.41 37.67 5.58
C GLU A 217 -24.23 36.43 5.21
N ASP A 218 -25.50 36.58 4.83
CA ASP A 218 -26.41 35.48 4.50
C ASP A 218 -26.10 34.78 3.15
N ALA A 219 -25.18 35.32 2.34
CA ALA A 219 -24.91 34.83 0.98
C ALA A 219 -23.75 33.81 0.87
N ILE A 220 -23.21 33.33 1.99
CA ILE A 220 -22.07 32.38 2.03
C ILE A 220 -22.58 30.93 2.08
N PRO A 221 -22.20 30.03 1.13
CA PRO A 221 -22.74 28.67 1.08
C PRO A 221 -22.38 27.80 2.28
N ALA A 222 -23.32 26.94 2.65
CA ALA A 222 -23.33 26.19 3.91
C ALA A 222 -22.33 25.01 4.03
N ASP A 223 -21.22 25.02 3.27
CA ASP A 223 -20.23 23.93 3.24
C ASP A 223 -18.77 24.41 3.45
N ASP A 224 -18.53 25.74 3.51
CA ASP A 224 -17.19 26.34 3.38
C ASP A 224 -16.65 27.08 4.64
N THR A 225 -17.47 27.28 5.67
CA THR A 225 -17.10 28.00 6.91
C THR A 225 -16.58 27.07 8.03
N ILE A 226 -15.32 26.62 7.94
CA ILE A 226 -14.71 25.69 8.91
C ILE A 226 -13.49 26.26 9.66
N PHE A 227 -13.58 27.52 10.12
CA PHE A 227 -12.53 28.16 10.94
C PHE A 227 -12.96 28.64 12.33
N TYR A 228 -14.26 28.75 12.64
CA TYR A 228 -14.73 29.16 13.98
C TYR A 228 -15.92 28.30 14.44
N ALA A 229 -15.66 27.41 15.40
CA ALA A 229 -16.67 26.85 16.30
C ALA A 229 -15.97 26.31 17.57
N ASP A 230 -16.58 26.61 18.72
CA ASP A 230 -16.01 26.51 20.07
C ASP A 230 -16.06 25.08 20.66
N ASP A 231 -15.30 24.85 21.73
CA ASP A 231 -15.12 23.54 22.37
C ASP A 231 -16.44 23.03 22.99
N SER A 232 -17.10 22.20 22.20
CA SER A 232 -18.44 21.61 22.36
C SER A 232 -18.41 20.07 22.54
N THR A 233 -17.41 19.42 21.92
CA THR A 233 -16.58 18.26 22.36
C THR A 233 -16.93 16.75 22.19
N PRO A 234 -18.05 16.09 22.64
CA PRO A 234 -18.17 14.60 22.72
C PRO A 234 -19.33 13.87 22.01
N PRO A 235 -19.31 12.49 21.89
CA PRO A 235 -18.43 11.75 20.93
C PRO A 235 -17.38 10.66 21.35
N SER A 236 -17.50 9.75 22.35
CA SER A 236 -16.35 8.86 22.75
C SER A 236 -16.54 7.34 23.06
N ALA A 237 -16.04 6.45 22.16
CA ALA A 237 -15.27 5.19 22.46
C ALA A 237 -15.88 3.97 23.24
N LYS A 238 -15.46 2.68 23.16
CA LYS A 238 -14.44 1.87 22.40
C LYS A 238 -14.80 0.29 22.37
N HIS A 239 -13.95 -0.66 21.93
CA HIS A 239 -14.08 -2.18 21.75
C HIS A 239 -15.24 -2.87 20.96
N GLN A 240 -15.16 -4.21 20.93
CA GLN A 240 -16.14 -5.26 20.58
C GLN A 240 -16.07 -6.37 21.66
N LEU A 241 -17.04 -7.28 21.86
CA LEU A 241 -16.90 -8.50 22.69
C LEU A 241 -16.09 -9.58 21.92
N THR A 242 -15.81 -10.72 22.55
CA THR A 242 -14.66 -11.63 22.30
C THR A 242 -14.77 -12.60 21.09
N SER A 243 -14.46 -13.89 21.27
CA SER A 243 -14.59 -15.02 20.33
C SER A 243 -14.39 -16.36 21.07
N ALA A 244 -14.80 -17.51 20.50
CA ALA A 244 -14.75 -18.82 21.18
C ALA A 244 -14.12 -20.00 20.40
N SER A 245 -13.71 -19.83 19.13
CA SER A 245 -13.21 -20.94 18.28
C SER A 245 -11.70 -21.22 18.38
N SER A 246 -10.99 -20.64 19.35
CA SER A 246 -9.51 -20.69 19.39
C SER A 246 -8.95 -21.92 20.09
N LYS A 247 -9.60 -22.41 21.15
CA LYS A 247 -9.02 -23.41 22.07
C LYS A 247 -8.83 -24.80 21.46
N ASP A 248 -9.70 -25.23 20.54
CA ASP A 248 -9.57 -26.55 19.90
C ASP A 248 -8.48 -26.60 18.81
N MET A 249 -8.11 -25.44 18.24
CA MET A 249 -6.90 -25.33 17.41
C MET A 249 -5.64 -25.30 18.29
N GLU A 250 -5.66 -24.51 19.36
CA GLU A 250 -4.57 -24.38 20.34
C GLU A 250 -4.13 -25.75 20.90
N LEU A 251 -5.08 -26.60 21.31
CA LEU A 251 -4.78 -27.92 21.89
C LEU A 251 -4.19 -28.92 20.89
N ARG A 252 -4.54 -28.83 19.61
CA ARG A 252 -3.95 -29.67 18.55
C ARG A 252 -2.56 -29.16 18.14
N TRP A 253 -2.38 -27.84 18.15
CA TRP A 253 -1.10 -27.17 17.91
C TRP A 253 -0.06 -27.53 18.99
N GLN A 254 -0.44 -27.44 20.26
CA GLN A 254 0.43 -27.78 21.39
C GLN A 254 0.84 -29.26 21.43
N HIS A 255 -0.01 -30.18 20.97
CA HIS A 255 0.31 -31.62 20.95
C HIS A 255 1.35 -32.01 19.89
N GLU A 256 1.41 -31.31 18.74
CA GLU A 256 2.47 -31.53 17.75
C GLU A 256 3.76 -30.78 18.13
N LEU A 257 3.67 -29.59 18.74
CA LEU A 257 4.85 -28.89 19.28
C LEU A 257 5.57 -29.69 20.38
N GLN A 258 4.82 -30.38 21.25
CA GLN A 258 5.41 -31.26 22.28
C GLN A 258 6.22 -32.44 21.73
N LYS A 259 6.07 -32.80 20.44
CA LYS A 259 6.93 -33.80 19.78
C LYS A 259 8.24 -33.18 19.26
N ALA A 260 8.30 -31.86 19.12
CA ALA A 260 9.49 -31.09 18.75
C ALA A 260 10.26 -30.54 19.98
N ASP A 261 9.68 -30.60 21.18
CA ASP A 261 10.20 -30.04 22.45
C ASP A 261 11.42 -30.79 23.05
N ASN A 262 12.45 -31.08 22.24
CA ASN A 262 13.80 -31.29 22.77
C ASN A 262 14.93 -30.70 21.89
N PRO A 263 14.95 -29.38 21.62
CA PRO A 263 16.06 -28.72 20.92
C PRO A 263 17.28 -28.50 21.84
N GLU A 264 17.08 -28.26 23.14
CA GLU A 264 18.15 -27.86 24.06
C GLU A 264 19.22 -28.95 24.26
N ALA A 265 18.87 -30.23 24.08
CA ALA A 265 19.83 -31.33 24.14
C ALA A 265 20.72 -31.49 22.89
N SER A 266 20.45 -30.76 21.79
CA SER A 266 21.13 -30.98 20.49
C SER A 266 21.73 -29.73 19.82
N TRP A 267 21.23 -28.53 20.09
CA TRP A 267 21.68 -27.29 19.40
C TRP A 267 23.09 -26.79 19.81
N HIS A 268 23.82 -27.52 20.67
CA HIS A 268 25.12 -27.11 21.21
C HIS A 268 26.37 -27.40 20.33
N THR A 269 26.22 -27.88 19.10
CA THR A 269 27.33 -27.90 18.12
C THR A 269 26.84 -27.67 16.68
N GLY A 270 27.21 -26.53 16.09
CA GLY A 270 27.31 -26.36 14.63
C GLY A 270 26.02 -26.49 13.81
N THR A 271 25.13 -25.49 13.87
CA THR A 271 23.92 -25.42 13.02
C THR A 271 24.25 -25.27 11.51
N HIS A 272 24.03 -26.36 10.78
CA HIS A 272 24.34 -26.56 9.36
C HIS A 272 23.37 -25.75 8.44
N PRO A 273 23.53 -25.80 7.11
CA PRO A 273 22.55 -25.23 6.18
C PRO A 273 21.21 -25.98 6.14
N SER A 274 21.12 -27.21 6.66
CA SER A 274 19.87 -27.98 6.84
C SER A 274 18.83 -27.19 7.61
N ASP A 275 19.22 -26.60 8.73
CA ASP A 275 18.29 -26.04 9.72
C ASP A 275 17.55 -24.78 9.22
N LEU A 276 18.01 -24.18 8.10
CA LEU A 276 17.32 -23.11 7.36
C LEU A 276 16.21 -23.64 6.45
N VAL A 277 16.38 -24.86 5.94
CA VAL A 277 15.34 -25.63 5.26
C VAL A 277 14.38 -26.15 6.31
N ASP A 278 14.88 -26.77 7.39
CA ASP A 278 14.05 -27.41 8.42
C ASP A 278 13.07 -26.45 9.10
N LEU A 279 13.42 -25.18 9.36
CA LEU A 279 12.42 -24.20 9.84
C LEU A 279 11.37 -23.86 8.78
N THR A 280 11.79 -23.62 7.54
CA THR A 280 10.87 -23.24 6.46
C THR A 280 9.90 -24.39 6.18
N GLN A 281 10.46 -25.61 6.11
CA GLN A 281 9.75 -26.87 5.99
C GLN A 281 8.86 -27.16 7.20
N ALA A 282 9.29 -26.94 8.44
CA ALA A 282 8.45 -27.11 9.62
C ALA A 282 7.25 -26.14 9.62
N ILE A 283 7.44 -24.90 9.15
CA ILE A 283 6.32 -23.97 8.96
C ILE A 283 5.40 -24.45 7.81
N GLU A 284 5.95 -24.92 6.69
CA GLU A 284 5.17 -25.48 5.58
C GLU A 284 4.40 -26.75 5.96
N GLU A 285 5.01 -27.66 6.73
CA GLU A 285 4.40 -28.88 7.28
C GLU A 285 3.33 -28.53 8.32
N ALA A 286 3.58 -27.55 9.18
CA ALA A 286 2.58 -27.03 10.11
C ALA A 286 1.39 -26.39 9.37
N ILE A 287 1.62 -25.65 8.28
CA ILE A 287 0.55 -25.14 7.38
C ILE A 287 -0.22 -26.30 6.75
N GLN A 288 0.46 -27.35 6.27
CA GLN A 288 -0.17 -28.51 5.66
C GLN A 288 -0.95 -29.38 6.66
N THR A 289 -0.53 -29.40 7.93
CA THR A 289 -1.12 -30.21 9.00
C THR A 289 -2.29 -29.49 9.69
N ALA A 290 -2.17 -28.19 9.96
CA ALA A 290 -3.22 -27.38 10.57
C ALA A 290 -4.22 -26.82 9.55
N GLY A 291 -3.80 -26.64 8.29
CA GLY A 291 -4.63 -26.09 7.22
C GLY A 291 -5.42 -27.16 6.47
N VAL A 292 -6.74 -27.00 6.43
CA VAL A 292 -7.55 -27.69 5.42
C VAL A 292 -7.16 -27.10 4.07
N ARG A 293 -6.49 -27.89 3.21
CA ARG A 293 -6.26 -27.50 1.80
C ARG A 293 -7.60 -27.05 1.20
N GLU A 294 -7.63 -25.84 0.67
CA GLU A 294 -8.69 -25.42 -0.24
C GLU A 294 -8.58 -26.31 -1.48
N ARG A 295 -9.32 -27.43 -1.47
CA ARG A 295 -9.50 -28.25 -2.68
C ARG A 295 -10.06 -27.30 -3.73
N GLU A 296 -9.50 -27.30 -4.93
CA GLU A 296 -10.09 -26.66 -6.10
C GLU A 296 -11.42 -27.35 -6.45
N GLN A 297 -12.46 -27.11 -5.65
CA GLN A 297 -13.82 -27.21 -6.10
C GLN A 297 -14.00 -26.08 -7.10
N ILE A 298 -13.73 -26.40 -8.37
CA ILE A 298 -14.36 -25.71 -9.49
C ILE A 298 -15.87 -25.81 -9.26
N GLN A 299 -16.44 -24.80 -8.59
CA GLN A 299 -17.87 -24.76 -8.35
C GLN A 299 -18.54 -24.72 -9.72
N ALA A 300 -19.27 -25.79 -10.05
CA ALA A 300 -20.09 -25.84 -11.24
C ALA A 300 -20.95 -24.57 -11.29
N ALA A 301 -20.98 -23.91 -12.46
CA ALA A 301 -21.61 -22.60 -12.57
C ALA A 301 -23.04 -22.64 -11.98
N PRO A 302 -23.46 -21.70 -11.11
CA PRO A 302 -24.65 -21.89 -10.27
C PRO A 302 -26.00 -22.12 -11.00
N TRP A 303 -26.04 -21.87 -12.32
CA TRP A 303 -27.17 -22.14 -13.21
C TRP A 303 -27.13 -23.52 -13.88
N TRP A 304 -26.09 -24.33 -13.62
CA TRP A 304 -25.90 -25.67 -14.19
C TRP A 304 -26.66 -26.71 -13.36
N THR A 305 -27.80 -27.15 -13.88
CA THR A 305 -28.68 -28.11 -13.19
C THR A 305 -28.39 -29.56 -13.61
N ALA A 306 -28.92 -30.54 -12.85
CA ALA A 306 -28.90 -31.95 -13.23
C ALA A 306 -29.53 -32.22 -14.62
N GLU A 307 -30.50 -31.39 -15.01
CA GLU A 307 -31.10 -31.41 -16.35
C GLU A 307 -30.10 -30.99 -17.44
N CYS A 308 -29.32 -29.92 -17.21
CA CYS A 308 -28.23 -29.52 -18.10
C CYS A 308 -27.20 -30.65 -18.25
N GLN A 309 -26.83 -31.30 -17.14
CA GLN A 309 -25.86 -32.39 -17.15
C GLN A 309 -26.39 -33.64 -17.88
N THR A 310 -27.69 -33.92 -17.79
CA THR A 310 -28.34 -35.03 -18.50
C THR A 310 -28.42 -34.74 -20.00
N ALA A 311 -28.82 -33.53 -20.39
CA ALA A 311 -28.87 -33.10 -21.79
C ALA A 311 -27.46 -33.04 -22.42
N TYR A 312 -26.44 -32.62 -21.66
CA TYR A 312 -25.04 -32.61 -22.10
C TYR A 312 -24.50 -34.03 -22.37
N ARG A 313 -24.76 -34.99 -21.47
CA ARG A 313 -24.39 -36.40 -21.68
C ARG A 313 -25.06 -37.02 -22.91
N ARG A 314 -26.31 -36.61 -23.22
CA ARG A 314 -27.02 -37.04 -24.42
C ARG A 314 -26.41 -36.40 -25.68
N HIS A 315 -26.17 -35.10 -25.67
CA HIS A 315 -25.46 -34.38 -26.73
C HIS A 315 -24.10 -35.01 -27.03
N LEU A 316 -23.29 -35.35 -26.02
CA LEU A 316 -21.98 -36.01 -26.20
C LEU A 316 -22.08 -37.42 -26.80
N ARG A 317 -23.14 -38.19 -26.51
CA ARG A 317 -23.38 -39.49 -27.15
C ARG A 317 -23.78 -39.37 -28.62
N ASP A 318 -24.50 -38.30 -28.95
CA ASP A 318 -25.07 -38.05 -30.27
C ASP A 318 -24.19 -37.10 -31.14
N HIS A 319 -22.97 -36.75 -30.70
CA HIS A 319 -22.01 -35.92 -31.44
C HIS A 319 -20.82 -36.76 -31.91
N THR A 320 -20.75 -37.04 -33.21
CA THR A 320 -19.73 -37.88 -33.85
C THR A 320 -18.60 -37.10 -34.52
N GLY A 321 -18.35 -35.85 -34.11
CA GLY A 321 -17.18 -35.07 -34.51
C GLY A 321 -17.47 -33.67 -35.07
N ILE A 322 -16.39 -32.89 -35.19
CA ILE A 322 -16.42 -31.49 -35.62
C ILE A 322 -16.88 -31.40 -37.09
N GLY A 323 -17.84 -30.52 -37.37
CA GLY A 323 -18.37 -30.25 -38.71
C GLY A 323 -19.73 -30.88 -39.04
N THR A 324 -20.29 -31.70 -38.14
CA THR A 324 -21.66 -32.23 -38.32
C THR A 324 -22.74 -31.18 -37.98
N PRO A 325 -23.87 -31.13 -38.71
CA PRO A 325 -24.94 -30.18 -38.43
C PRO A 325 -25.62 -30.46 -37.07
N PRO A 326 -26.13 -29.45 -36.35
CA PRO A 326 -26.61 -29.64 -34.98
C PRO A 326 -27.71 -30.68 -34.86
N THR A 327 -27.41 -31.81 -34.23
CA THR A 327 -28.36 -32.89 -33.93
C THR A 327 -29.47 -32.42 -33.00
N GLU A 328 -30.58 -33.15 -32.96
CA GLU A 328 -31.73 -32.79 -32.11
C GLU A 328 -31.34 -32.71 -30.62
N ALA A 329 -30.51 -33.65 -30.13
CA ALA A 329 -29.94 -33.61 -28.79
C ALA A 329 -29.05 -32.37 -28.54
N THR A 330 -28.35 -31.87 -29.57
CA THR A 330 -27.56 -30.63 -29.50
C THR A 330 -28.46 -29.41 -29.35
N ARG A 331 -29.56 -29.35 -30.12
CA ARG A 331 -30.56 -28.28 -30.00
C ARG A 331 -31.23 -28.30 -28.63
N GLU A 332 -31.59 -29.49 -28.14
CA GLU A 332 -32.23 -29.63 -26.82
C GLU A 332 -31.27 -29.33 -25.67
N PHE A 333 -29.98 -29.69 -25.76
CA PHE A 333 -28.96 -29.26 -24.82
C PHE A 333 -28.82 -27.72 -24.78
N LEU A 334 -28.65 -27.08 -25.93
CA LEU A 334 -28.52 -25.61 -26.01
C LEU A 334 -29.80 -24.90 -25.54
N LYS A 335 -30.98 -25.44 -25.83
CA LYS A 335 -32.29 -24.96 -25.36
C LYS A 335 -32.43 -25.11 -23.84
N THR A 336 -32.02 -26.25 -23.29
CA THR A 336 -32.00 -26.51 -21.84
C THR A 336 -31.09 -25.51 -21.13
N VAL A 337 -29.83 -25.37 -21.58
CA VAL A 337 -28.86 -24.42 -21.01
C VAL A 337 -29.35 -22.97 -21.11
N ARG A 338 -29.91 -22.57 -22.25
CA ARG A 338 -30.51 -21.22 -22.39
C ARG A 338 -31.68 -21.01 -21.42
N ARG A 339 -32.54 -22.02 -21.23
CA ARG A 339 -33.69 -21.96 -20.32
C ARG A 339 -33.25 -21.86 -18.86
N THR A 340 -32.41 -22.77 -18.39
CA THR A 340 -31.95 -22.82 -16.99
C THR A 340 -31.12 -21.59 -16.62
N LYS A 341 -30.21 -21.15 -17.50
CA LYS A 341 -29.44 -19.91 -17.31
C LYS A 341 -30.35 -18.68 -17.30
N LYS A 342 -31.36 -18.59 -18.17
CA LYS A 342 -32.32 -17.48 -18.17
C LYS A 342 -33.23 -17.49 -16.94
N ALA A 343 -33.66 -18.65 -16.46
CA ALA A 343 -34.42 -18.78 -15.23
C ALA A 343 -33.59 -18.32 -14.02
N TYR A 344 -32.39 -18.88 -13.83
CA TYR A 344 -31.48 -18.51 -12.75
C TYR A 344 -31.21 -16.99 -12.68
N TRP A 345 -30.90 -16.35 -13.82
CA TRP A 345 -30.66 -14.91 -13.83
C TRP A 345 -31.92 -14.08 -13.59
N ARG A 346 -33.10 -14.56 -14.01
CA ARG A 346 -34.37 -13.89 -13.73
C ARG A 346 -34.68 -13.97 -12.23
N ASP A 347 -34.65 -15.17 -11.64
CA ASP A 347 -34.87 -15.38 -10.21
C ASP A 347 -33.87 -14.58 -9.34
N ARG A 348 -32.61 -14.45 -9.82
CA ARG A 348 -31.58 -13.66 -9.14
C ARG A 348 -31.73 -12.14 -9.31
N ILE A 349 -32.42 -11.66 -10.35
CA ILE A 349 -32.78 -10.25 -10.54
C ILE A 349 -34.05 -9.93 -9.73
N ASP A 350 -35.07 -10.77 -9.84
CA ASP A 350 -36.35 -10.63 -9.12
C ASP A 350 -36.18 -10.83 -7.60
N GLY A 351 -35.09 -11.48 -7.18
CA GLY A 351 -34.65 -11.65 -5.80
C GLY A 351 -33.79 -10.51 -5.22
N ILE A 352 -33.45 -9.45 -5.98
CA ILE A 352 -32.65 -8.30 -5.49
C ILE A 352 -33.44 -7.52 -4.45
N LYS A 353 -32.91 -7.39 -3.22
CA LYS A 353 -33.61 -6.70 -2.12
C LYS A 353 -32.74 -5.76 -1.29
N ALA A 354 -31.47 -5.57 -1.67
CA ALA A 354 -30.64 -4.44 -1.24
C ALA A 354 -29.67 -3.97 -2.35
N ASP A 355 -29.24 -2.71 -2.30
CA ASP A 355 -28.23 -2.15 -3.22
C ASP A 355 -26.93 -2.97 -3.28
N SER A 356 -26.58 -3.67 -2.19
CA SER A 356 -25.46 -4.61 -2.14
C SER A 356 -25.58 -5.76 -3.16
N ASP A 357 -26.79 -6.21 -3.46
CA ASP A 357 -27.06 -7.27 -4.42
C ASP A 357 -26.88 -6.74 -5.85
N LEU A 358 -27.26 -5.48 -6.08
CA LEU A 358 -27.01 -4.73 -7.32
C LEU A 358 -25.50 -4.61 -7.57
N TYR A 359 -24.70 -4.30 -6.54
CA TYR A 359 -23.23 -4.32 -6.60
C TYR A 359 -22.63 -5.72 -6.77
N SER A 360 -23.37 -6.79 -6.47
CA SER A 360 -22.97 -8.18 -6.77
C SER A 360 -23.19 -8.51 -8.25
N LEU A 361 -24.33 -8.10 -8.83
CA LEU A 361 -24.57 -8.20 -10.28
C LEU A 361 -23.60 -7.33 -11.08
N ALA A 362 -23.35 -6.10 -10.65
CA ALA A 362 -22.43 -5.19 -11.33
C ALA A 362 -20.97 -5.68 -11.27
N ARG A 363 -20.58 -6.42 -10.23
CA ARG A 363 -19.29 -7.15 -10.19
C ARG A 363 -19.27 -8.30 -11.19
N TRP A 364 -20.37 -9.04 -11.34
CA TRP A 364 -20.45 -10.15 -12.30
C TRP A 364 -20.51 -9.68 -13.76
N HIS A 365 -21.16 -8.55 -14.05
CA HIS A 365 -21.09 -7.89 -15.37
C HIS A 365 -19.68 -7.34 -15.68
N LYS A 366 -18.84 -7.16 -14.65
CA LYS A 366 -17.41 -6.82 -14.79
C LYS A 366 -16.47 -8.04 -14.80
N LEU A 367 -16.99 -9.24 -14.58
CA LEU A 367 -16.29 -10.46 -14.99
C LEU A 367 -16.47 -10.56 -16.50
N SER A 368 -15.49 -10.04 -17.26
CA SER A 368 -15.37 -10.38 -18.68
C SER A 368 -15.49 -11.91 -18.82
N PRO A 369 -16.30 -12.43 -19.76
CA PRO A 369 -16.38 -13.86 -19.98
C PRO A 369 -14.97 -14.36 -20.32
N ASN A 370 -14.40 -15.26 -19.50
CA ASN A 370 -13.01 -15.75 -19.53
C ASN A 370 -12.26 -15.22 -20.76
N GLN A 371 -11.71 -14.00 -20.66
CA GLN A 371 -10.93 -13.47 -21.77
C GLN A 371 -9.68 -14.33 -21.81
N GLN A 372 -9.66 -15.25 -22.77
CA GLN A 372 -8.49 -16.00 -23.17
C GLN A 372 -7.34 -14.99 -23.20
N ASP A 373 -6.35 -15.19 -22.32
CA ASP A 373 -5.28 -14.21 -22.16
C ASP A 373 -4.71 -13.90 -23.52
N SER A 374 -4.56 -12.61 -23.82
CA SER A 374 -4.18 -12.15 -25.16
C SER A 374 -2.97 -12.94 -25.65
N PRO A 375 -2.94 -13.36 -26.93
CA PRO A 375 -1.79 -14.07 -27.45
C PRO A 375 -0.55 -13.21 -27.27
N LEU A 376 0.56 -13.84 -26.87
CA LEU A 376 1.83 -13.15 -26.79
C LEU A 376 2.45 -13.19 -28.18
N VAL A 377 2.89 -12.05 -28.69
CA VAL A 377 3.60 -11.96 -29.97
C VAL A 377 5.07 -11.73 -29.68
N VAL A 378 5.91 -12.69 -30.11
CA VAL A 378 7.37 -12.65 -30.00
C VAL A 378 7.93 -12.95 -31.39
N ASP A 379 8.82 -12.09 -31.89
CA ASP A 379 9.43 -12.18 -33.23
C ASP A 379 8.45 -12.38 -34.42
N GLY A 380 7.18 -12.00 -34.23
CA GLY A 380 6.09 -12.17 -35.20
C GLY A 380 5.28 -13.46 -35.05
N GLU A 381 5.74 -14.42 -34.24
CA GLU A 381 5.00 -15.63 -33.91
C GLU A 381 3.97 -15.38 -32.79
N THR A 382 2.82 -16.04 -32.88
CA THR A 382 1.66 -15.81 -32.01
C THR A 382 1.49 -16.98 -31.03
N ILE A 383 2.03 -16.82 -29.82
CA ILE A 383 1.99 -17.83 -28.77
C ILE A 383 0.65 -17.77 -28.03
N THR A 384 -0.07 -18.88 -28.00
CA THR A 384 -1.41 -18.98 -27.37
C THR A 384 -1.45 -19.85 -26.13
N ASP A 385 -0.58 -20.87 -26.03
CA ASP A 385 -0.46 -21.72 -24.84
C ASP A 385 0.07 -20.95 -23.62
N THR A 386 -0.30 -21.41 -22.42
CA THR A 386 0.01 -20.72 -21.16
C THR A 386 1.43 -21.03 -20.67
N ALA A 387 1.93 -22.25 -20.84
CA ALA A 387 3.29 -22.62 -20.45
C ALA A 387 4.32 -22.02 -21.43
N GLU A 388 4.04 -22.08 -22.74
CA GLU A 388 4.86 -21.42 -23.77
C GLU A 388 4.92 -19.90 -23.55
N LYS A 389 3.80 -19.24 -23.21
CA LYS A 389 3.79 -17.82 -22.84
C LYS A 389 4.62 -17.51 -21.60
N ALA A 390 4.58 -18.36 -20.58
CA ALA A 390 5.35 -18.16 -19.36
C ALA A 390 6.86 -18.22 -19.64
N GLU A 391 7.30 -19.18 -20.45
CA GLU A 391 8.71 -19.31 -20.86
C GLU A 391 9.15 -18.18 -21.82
N ALA A 392 8.28 -17.79 -22.76
CA ALA A 392 8.56 -16.65 -23.65
C ALA A 392 8.66 -15.32 -22.87
N LEU A 393 7.77 -15.07 -21.91
CA LEU A 393 7.86 -13.89 -21.03
C LEU A 393 9.09 -13.94 -20.12
N ARG A 394 9.49 -15.14 -19.66
CA ARG A 394 10.74 -15.34 -18.91
C ARG A 394 11.94 -14.92 -19.75
N LYS A 395 12.07 -15.44 -20.96
CA LYS A 395 13.16 -15.14 -21.89
C LYS A 395 13.21 -13.65 -22.27
N GLU A 396 12.08 -13.08 -22.71
CA GLU A 396 12.01 -11.69 -23.19
C GLU A 396 12.26 -10.63 -22.12
N LEU A 397 11.96 -10.93 -20.85
CA LEU A 397 12.03 -9.95 -19.76
C LEU A 397 13.18 -10.19 -18.78
N LEU A 398 13.55 -11.45 -18.51
CA LEU A 398 14.55 -11.80 -17.50
C LEU A 398 15.91 -12.20 -18.09
N ASP A 399 15.95 -12.77 -19.30
CA ASP A 399 17.21 -13.09 -20.00
C ASP A 399 17.73 -11.91 -20.84
N ARG A 400 17.06 -10.75 -20.80
CA ARG A 400 17.41 -9.54 -21.57
C ARG A 400 18.81 -9.00 -21.23
N PHE A 401 19.29 -9.24 -20.01
CA PHE A 401 20.59 -8.78 -19.53
C PHE A 401 21.43 -9.97 -19.03
N ASN A 402 22.74 -9.89 -19.22
CA ASN A 402 23.70 -10.89 -18.77
C ASN A 402 24.86 -10.23 -18.00
N ASN A 403 25.73 -11.05 -17.44
CA ASN A 403 26.90 -10.63 -16.66
C ASN A 403 28.23 -10.64 -17.44
N ALA A 404 28.21 -10.73 -18.78
CA ALA A 404 29.44 -10.77 -19.59
C ALA A 404 30.28 -9.48 -19.49
N ASP A 405 29.64 -8.36 -19.15
CA ASP A 405 30.25 -7.04 -18.95
C ASP A 405 30.61 -6.74 -17.47
N ASP A 406 30.40 -7.69 -16.55
CA ASP A 406 30.76 -7.55 -15.13
C ASP A 406 32.27 -7.67 -14.91
N LEU A 407 32.73 -7.31 -13.71
CA LEU A 407 34.12 -7.57 -13.31
C LEU A 407 34.29 -9.07 -12.99
N PRO A 408 35.44 -9.68 -13.34
CA PRO A 408 35.64 -11.14 -13.26
C PRO A 408 35.67 -11.68 -11.82
N ALA A 409 35.97 -10.83 -10.84
CA ALA A 409 36.09 -11.19 -9.44
C ALA A 409 35.47 -10.11 -8.52
N PRO A 410 34.99 -10.49 -7.31
CA PRO A 410 34.66 -9.54 -6.25
C PRO A 410 35.91 -8.77 -5.77
N PRO A 411 35.76 -7.69 -4.98
CA PRO A 411 36.88 -6.95 -4.42
C PRO A 411 37.76 -7.79 -3.49
N GLU A 412 39.08 -7.63 -3.65
CA GLU A 412 40.11 -8.26 -2.83
C GLU A 412 40.44 -7.41 -1.60
N ALA A 413 41.30 -7.91 -0.70
CA ALA A 413 41.61 -7.24 0.57
C ALA A 413 42.18 -5.82 0.39
N GLU A 414 42.85 -5.57 -0.73
CA GLU A 414 43.51 -4.30 -1.08
C GLU A 414 42.52 -3.22 -1.56
N ASP A 415 41.32 -3.61 -2.02
CA ASP A 415 40.27 -2.68 -2.49
C ASP A 415 39.51 -1.99 -1.34
N TYR A 416 39.65 -2.50 -0.11
CA TYR A 416 38.96 -1.98 1.07
C TYR A 416 39.76 -0.90 1.79
N THR A 417 39.05 0.14 2.22
CA THR A 417 39.62 1.16 3.13
C THR A 417 40.08 0.56 4.45
N GLN A 418 41.16 1.11 5.01
CA GLN A 418 41.65 0.78 6.36
C GLN A 418 40.69 1.20 7.48
N ASN A 419 39.82 2.20 7.21
CA ASN A 419 38.83 2.72 8.16
C ASN A 419 37.41 2.45 7.64
N PRO A 420 36.87 1.22 7.81
CA PRO A 420 35.57 0.85 7.26
C PRO A 420 34.40 1.50 8.01
N LEU A 421 33.28 1.64 7.30
CA LEU A 421 32.00 2.09 7.83
C LEU A 421 31.47 1.14 8.93
N PRO A 422 30.69 1.65 9.90
CA PRO A 422 30.12 0.83 10.96
C PRO A 422 29.10 -0.17 10.42
N TRP A 423 29.26 -1.45 10.80
CA TRP A 423 28.36 -2.54 10.46
C TRP A 423 28.04 -3.37 11.70
N ASP A 424 26.81 -3.22 12.21
CA ASP A 424 26.31 -4.03 13.30
C ASP A 424 25.72 -5.35 12.79
N THR A 425 25.99 -6.44 13.50
CA THR A 425 25.46 -7.78 13.26
C THR A 425 24.53 -8.29 14.38
N GLY A 426 24.45 -7.59 15.51
CA GLY A 426 23.46 -7.88 16.56
C GLY A 426 22.05 -7.61 16.06
N VAL A 427 21.05 -8.37 16.52
CA VAL A 427 19.64 -8.15 16.14
C VAL A 427 18.76 -8.23 17.38
N SER A 428 18.08 -7.12 17.69
CA SER A 428 17.12 -7.07 18.79
C SER A 428 15.81 -7.79 18.43
N MET A 429 15.04 -8.18 19.45
CA MET A 429 13.72 -8.78 19.22
C MET A 429 12.76 -7.78 18.56
N GLU A 430 12.82 -6.50 18.96
CA GLU A 430 12.03 -5.42 18.38
C GLU A 430 12.35 -5.23 16.88
N GLU A 431 13.64 -5.25 16.49
CA GLU A 431 14.02 -5.17 15.08
C GLU A 431 13.49 -6.35 14.27
N ALA A 432 13.68 -7.57 14.77
CA ALA A 432 13.21 -8.78 14.10
C ALA A 432 11.69 -8.74 13.88
N GLU A 433 10.92 -8.40 14.91
CA GLU A 433 9.46 -8.27 14.83
C GLU A 433 9.04 -7.17 13.87
N ARG A 434 9.62 -5.97 14.02
CA ARG A 434 9.30 -4.80 13.19
C ARG A 434 9.50 -5.07 11.70
N TYR A 435 10.54 -5.80 11.31
CA TYR A 435 10.83 -6.07 9.91
C TYR A 435 10.16 -7.34 9.35
N ALA A 436 9.96 -8.38 10.17
CA ALA A 436 9.26 -9.59 9.76
C ALA A 436 7.73 -9.41 9.74
N THR A 437 7.15 -8.85 10.82
CA THR A 437 5.70 -8.74 11.01
C THR A 437 5.18 -7.31 10.86
N GLY A 438 5.95 -6.28 11.25
CA GLY A 438 5.50 -4.87 11.28
C GLY A 438 5.07 -4.23 9.95
N VAL A 439 5.04 -4.97 8.85
CA VAL A 439 4.60 -4.52 7.52
C VAL A 439 3.11 -4.81 7.24
N ALA A 440 2.57 -4.11 6.23
CA ALA A 440 1.29 -4.46 5.63
C ALA A 440 1.35 -5.86 4.99
N SER A 441 0.20 -6.53 4.85
CA SER A 441 0.16 -7.89 4.30
C SER A 441 0.66 -7.92 2.85
N THR A 442 1.85 -8.48 2.63
CA THR A 442 2.41 -8.78 1.31
C THR A 442 2.01 -10.18 0.87
N SER A 443 1.91 -10.42 -0.43
CA SER A 443 1.83 -11.78 -0.98
C SER A 443 3.02 -12.63 -0.50
N PRO A 444 2.80 -13.93 -0.24
CA PRO A 444 3.88 -14.89 0.06
C PRO A 444 4.76 -15.11 -1.17
N GLY A 445 5.90 -15.76 -0.97
CA GLY A 445 6.72 -16.29 -2.07
C GLY A 445 6.32 -17.72 -2.40
N ALA A 446 7.26 -18.45 -3.03
CA ALA A 446 7.09 -19.89 -3.31
C ALA A 446 6.92 -20.75 -2.04
N ASP A 447 7.27 -20.23 -0.86
CA ASP A 447 7.07 -20.84 0.46
C ASP A 447 5.61 -20.79 0.96
N GLY A 448 4.74 -19.98 0.35
CA GLY A 448 3.37 -19.79 0.81
C GLY A 448 3.23 -19.05 2.16
N ILE A 449 4.34 -18.70 2.82
CA ILE A 449 4.36 -18.11 4.16
C ILE A 449 3.95 -16.64 4.09
N ALA A 450 2.73 -16.33 4.54
CA ALA A 450 2.19 -14.97 4.54
C ALA A 450 2.54 -14.20 5.85
N VAL A 451 2.70 -12.87 5.76
CA VAL A 451 2.94 -11.99 6.93
C VAL A 451 1.85 -12.14 8.01
N ARG A 452 0.61 -12.46 7.63
CA ARG A 452 -0.49 -12.72 8.59
C ARG A 452 -0.25 -13.97 9.43
N LEU A 453 0.35 -15.01 8.87
CA LEU A 453 0.72 -16.21 9.61
C LEU A 453 1.86 -15.90 10.58
N LEU A 454 2.92 -15.22 10.11
CA LEU A 454 4.04 -14.79 10.95
C LEU A 454 3.59 -13.93 12.15
N LYS A 455 2.53 -13.14 12.01
CA LYS A 455 1.90 -12.39 13.11
C LYS A 455 1.19 -13.29 14.12
N ALA A 456 0.56 -14.37 13.67
CA ALA A 456 -0.24 -15.25 14.51
C ALA A 456 0.64 -16.13 15.42
N CYS A 457 1.75 -16.67 14.88
CA CYS A 457 2.69 -17.51 15.63
C CYS A 457 3.93 -16.77 16.15
N TRP A 458 3.95 -15.42 16.13
CA TRP A 458 5.16 -14.65 16.48
C TRP A 458 5.68 -14.91 17.90
N ALA A 459 4.78 -15.20 18.85
CA ALA A 459 5.13 -15.54 20.22
C ALA A 459 6.05 -16.78 20.28
N ASP A 460 5.79 -17.76 19.42
CA ASP A 460 6.51 -19.04 19.37
C ASP A 460 7.78 -18.93 18.50
N ILE A 461 7.65 -18.41 17.27
CA ILE A 461 8.75 -18.41 16.29
C ILE A 461 9.68 -17.19 16.39
N GLY A 462 9.28 -16.12 17.05
CA GLY A 462 9.94 -14.82 16.97
C GLY A 462 11.39 -14.84 17.49
N ASN A 463 11.65 -15.57 18.57
CA ASN A 463 13.00 -15.77 19.11
C ASN A 463 13.92 -16.48 18.11
N LEU A 464 13.40 -17.47 17.38
CA LEU A 464 14.12 -18.23 16.37
C LEU A 464 14.38 -17.38 15.12
N VAL A 465 13.40 -16.63 14.62
CA VAL A 465 13.56 -15.69 13.50
C VAL A 465 14.65 -14.65 13.81
N ARG A 466 14.61 -14.04 15.01
CA ARG A 466 15.65 -13.11 15.49
C ARG A 466 17.03 -13.77 15.54
N ALA A 467 17.12 -14.99 16.08
CA ALA A 467 18.38 -15.73 16.16
C ALA A 467 18.96 -16.04 14.77
N ILE A 468 18.12 -16.44 13.81
CA ILE A 468 18.51 -16.70 12.42
C ILE A 468 19.03 -15.44 11.74
N TYR A 469 18.32 -14.31 11.85
CA TYR A 469 18.77 -13.02 11.29
C TYR A 469 20.15 -12.66 11.85
N GLN A 470 20.33 -12.66 13.18
CA GLN A 470 21.62 -12.38 13.81
C GLN A 470 22.72 -13.37 13.36
N ARG A 471 22.41 -14.67 13.32
CA ARG A 471 23.40 -15.71 13.03
C ARG A 471 23.88 -15.64 11.59
N ARG A 472 22.96 -15.53 10.62
CA ARG A 472 23.35 -15.54 9.21
C ARG A 472 23.91 -14.16 8.76
N LEU A 473 23.63 -13.04 9.47
CA LEU A 473 24.43 -11.79 9.40
C LEU A 473 25.88 -11.98 9.89
N LYS A 474 26.08 -12.63 11.04
CA LYS A 474 27.42 -12.95 11.57
C LYS A 474 28.20 -13.97 10.73
N LEU A 475 27.50 -14.77 9.93
CA LEU A 475 28.07 -15.66 8.93
C LEU A 475 28.15 -15.02 7.54
N GLU A 476 27.77 -13.75 7.39
CA GLU A 476 27.90 -12.97 6.16
C GLU A 476 27.22 -13.64 4.95
N PHE A 477 26.09 -14.32 5.19
CA PHE A 477 25.44 -15.22 4.24
C PHE A 477 23.92 -15.04 4.17
N TYR A 478 23.36 -15.03 2.96
CA TYR A 478 21.92 -14.96 2.71
C TYR A 478 21.34 -16.35 2.36
N PRO A 479 20.33 -16.85 3.11
CA PRO A 479 19.79 -18.21 2.92
C PRO A 479 19.33 -18.56 1.51
N GLY A 480 19.77 -19.72 0.99
CA GLY A 480 19.45 -20.20 -0.36
C GLY A 480 17.95 -20.38 -0.63
N CYS A 481 17.18 -20.86 0.35
CA CYS A 481 15.72 -20.97 0.24
C CYS A 481 15.03 -19.61 0.01
N TRP A 482 15.64 -18.50 0.45
CA TRP A 482 15.11 -17.14 0.25
C TRP A 482 15.65 -16.46 -1.02
N ARG A 483 16.54 -17.11 -1.78
CA ARG A 483 17.04 -16.67 -3.10
C ARG A 483 16.16 -17.13 -4.27
N ILE A 484 15.01 -17.73 -3.98
CA ILE A 484 14.02 -18.19 -4.96
C ILE A 484 12.86 -17.19 -5.03
N ALA A 485 12.52 -16.74 -6.25
CA ALA A 485 11.36 -15.90 -6.52
C ALA A 485 10.36 -16.63 -7.44
N GLU A 486 9.08 -16.69 -7.07
CA GLU A 486 8.04 -16.76 -8.11
C GLU A 486 7.94 -15.37 -8.74
N VAL A 487 7.81 -15.29 -10.07
CA VAL A 487 7.62 -14.05 -10.81
C VAL A 487 6.22 -14.06 -11.40
N THR A 488 5.41 -13.07 -11.02
CA THR A 488 4.07 -12.86 -11.59
C THR A 488 4.08 -11.67 -12.55
N MET A 489 3.33 -11.77 -13.64
CA MET A 489 3.36 -10.80 -14.75
C MET A 489 2.20 -9.82 -14.65
N ILE A 490 2.49 -8.55 -14.32
CA ILE A 490 1.48 -7.49 -14.15
C ILE A 490 1.51 -6.51 -15.34
N PRO A 491 0.38 -6.20 -16.00
CA PRO A 491 0.33 -5.21 -17.07
C PRO A 491 0.79 -3.80 -16.63
N LYS A 492 1.55 -3.12 -17.48
CA LYS A 492 1.92 -1.70 -17.29
C LYS A 492 0.67 -0.82 -17.40
N ALA A 493 0.50 0.08 -16.43
CA ALA A 493 -0.62 1.01 -16.42
C ALA A 493 -0.70 1.82 -17.73
N GLY A 494 -1.91 1.99 -18.26
CA GLY A 494 -2.17 2.74 -19.50
C GLY A 494 -1.86 2.00 -20.81
N LYS A 495 -1.08 0.91 -20.81
CA LYS A 495 -0.85 0.09 -22.01
C LYS A 495 -2.05 -0.84 -22.24
N LYS A 496 -2.85 -0.56 -23.27
CA LYS A 496 -4.00 -1.37 -23.68
C LYS A 496 -3.59 -2.64 -24.44
N ASP A 497 -2.47 -2.59 -25.17
CA ASP A 497 -1.91 -3.76 -25.82
C ASP A 497 -1.26 -4.69 -24.79
N ARG A 498 -1.73 -5.94 -24.78
CA ARG A 498 -1.28 -7.03 -23.90
C ARG A 498 -0.60 -8.15 -24.69
N THR A 499 -0.34 -7.95 -25.98
CA THR A 499 0.32 -8.93 -26.85
C THR A 499 1.84 -8.82 -26.82
N SER A 500 2.40 -7.63 -26.56
CA SER A 500 3.84 -7.46 -26.36
C SER A 500 4.29 -7.79 -24.93
N ALA A 501 5.35 -8.60 -24.79
CA ALA A 501 6.03 -8.83 -23.51
C ALA A 501 6.43 -7.50 -22.82
N ARG A 502 6.85 -6.50 -23.61
CA ARG A 502 7.25 -5.17 -23.12
C ARG A 502 6.10 -4.40 -22.44
N SER A 503 4.84 -4.79 -22.63
CA SER A 503 3.69 -4.23 -21.90
C SER A 503 3.50 -4.82 -20.50
N MET A 504 4.26 -5.85 -20.11
CA MET A 504 4.20 -6.48 -18.79
C MET A 504 5.34 -6.01 -17.87
N ARG A 505 5.19 -6.20 -16.56
CA ARG A 505 6.20 -6.05 -15.51
C ARG A 505 6.35 -7.38 -14.75
N PRO A 506 7.56 -7.94 -14.64
CA PRO A 506 7.82 -9.09 -13.77
C PRO A 506 7.90 -8.63 -12.30
N ILE A 507 7.01 -9.12 -11.45
CA ILE A 507 7.05 -8.84 -10.00
C ILE A 507 7.49 -10.09 -9.24
N ALA A 508 8.61 -9.97 -8.52
CA ALA A 508 9.21 -11.03 -7.74
C ALA A 508 8.52 -11.20 -6.37
N LEU A 509 7.89 -12.36 -6.18
CA LEU A 509 7.29 -12.84 -4.95
C LEU A 509 8.32 -13.65 -4.16
N LEU A 510 9.00 -12.98 -3.22
CA LEU A 510 10.02 -13.54 -2.32
C LEU A 510 9.41 -14.01 -0.98
N SER A 511 10.11 -14.87 -0.25
CA SER A 511 9.75 -15.31 1.11
C SER A 511 9.43 -14.13 2.04
N CYS A 512 8.34 -14.20 2.81
CA CYS A 512 8.04 -13.14 3.77
C CYS A 512 9.05 -13.04 4.92
N ILE A 513 9.68 -14.16 5.30
CA ILE A 513 10.74 -14.20 6.31
C ILE A 513 12.03 -13.61 5.73
N GLY A 514 12.42 -14.01 4.51
CA GLY A 514 13.58 -13.43 3.81
C GLY A 514 13.47 -11.92 3.62
N LYS A 515 12.32 -11.44 3.15
CA LYS A 515 12.01 -10.00 3.04
C LYS A 515 12.13 -9.25 4.38
N GLY A 516 12.02 -9.91 5.53
CA GLY A 516 12.26 -9.31 6.84
C GLY A 516 13.75 -9.05 7.10
N LEU A 517 14.62 -10.02 6.80
CA LEU A 517 16.08 -9.83 6.86
C LEU A 517 16.54 -8.77 5.86
N GLU A 518 16.01 -8.79 4.64
CA GLU A 518 16.30 -7.77 3.61
C GLU A 518 15.97 -6.35 4.10
N ARG A 519 14.82 -6.13 4.75
CA ARG A 519 14.45 -4.81 5.31
C ARG A 519 15.39 -4.35 6.41
N LEU A 520 15.81 -5.25 7.29
CA LEU A 520 16.75 -4.97 8.36
C LEU A 520 18.09 -4.50 7.79
N VAL A 521 18.65 -5.27 6.84
CA VAL A 521 19.90 -4.96 6.14
C VAL A 521 19.78 -3.64 5.36
N ALA A 522 18.71 -3.50 4.57
CA ALA A 522 18.45 -2.29 3.80
C ALA A 522 18.39 -1.04 4.68
N ARG A 523 17.78 -1.17 5.88
CA ARG A 523 17.70 -0.05 6.82
C ARG A 523 19.04 0.29 7.43
N ARG A 524 19.89 -0.69 7.76
CA ARG A 524 21.25 -0.44 8.27
C ARG A 524 22.09 0.26 7.21
N ILE A 525 22.15 -0.31 6.01
CA ILE A 525 22.87 0.27 4.86
C ILE A 525 22.38 1.70 4.59
N ALA A 526 21.08 1.92 4.44
CA ALA A 526 20.56 3.26 4.14
C ALA A 526 20.80 4.29 5.26
N THR A 527 20.83 3.85 6.54
CA THR A 527 21.11 4.75 7.66
C THR A 527 22.60 5.11 7.73
N THR A 528 23.50 4.12 7.63
CA THR A 528 24.96 4.36 7.60
C THR A 528 25.36 5.20 6.38
N ALA A 529 24.81 4.91 5.20
CA ALA A 529 25.08 5.67 3.97
C ALA A 529 24.70 7.16 4.07
N MET A 530 23.63 7.48 4.82
CA MET A 530 23.23 8.86 5.09
C MET A 530 24.10 9.53 6.16
N MET A 531 24.49 8.82 7.23
CA MET A 531 25.29 9.40 8.33
C MET A 531 26.73 9.68 7.92
N HIS A 532 27.28 8.91 6.97
CA HIS A 532 28.64 9.04 6.47
C HIS A 532 28.72 9.66 5.06
N ASP A 533 27.65 10.35 4.64
CA ASP A 533 27.57 11.13 3.40
C ASP A 533 27.91 10.37 2.09
N ILE A 534 27.73 9.04 2.08
CA ILE A 534 27.96 8.19 0.92
C ILE A 534 26.97 8.50 -0.21
N ILE A 535 25.72 8.83 0.16
CA ILE A 535 24.63 9.15 -0.77
C ILE A 535 24.33 10.64 -0.74
N SER A 536 24.53 11.32 -1.89
CA SER A 536 24.21 12.74 -2.11
C SER A 536 22.92 13.19 -1.42
N PRO A 537 22.89 14.35 -0.74
CA PRO A 537 21.67 14.92 -0.17
C PRO A 537 20.51 15.05 -1.17
N GLN A 538 20.82 15.26 -2.46
CA GLN A 538 19.85 15.37 -3.56
C GLN A 538 19.29 14.01 -4.05
N HIS A 539 19.83 12.87 -3.59
CA HIS A 539 19.31 11.53 -3.92
C HIS A 539 18.29 11.07 -2.87
N VAL A 540 17.08 10.74 -3.30
CA VAL A 540 16.00 10.21 -2.47
C VAL A 540 15.38 8.97 -3.12
N GLY A 541 14.44 8.32 -2.43
CA GLY A 541 14.06 6.95 -2.76
C GLY A 541 15.04 5.96 -2.12
N ALA A 542 14.54 4.81 -1.67
CA ALA A 542 15.25 3.82 -0.83
C ALA A 542 15.79 4.31 0.54
N VAL A 543 16.07 5.60 0.73
CA VAL A 543 16.69 6.16 1.95
C VAL A 543 15.67 6.70 2.98
N PRO A 544 15.92 6.52 4.29
CA PRO A 544 15.08 7.05 5.37
C PRO A 544 14.84 8.56 5.30
N LYS A 545 13.65 9.00 5.75
CA LYS A 545 13.31 10.42 6.02
C LYS A 545 13.44 11.41 4.84
N ARG A 546 13.83 10.97 3.64
CA ARG A 546 13.76 11.76 2.40
C ARG A 546 12.54 11.32 1.57
N SER A 547 11.96 12.23 0.78
CA SER A 547 10.77 11.94 -0.04
C SER A 547 10.83 12.67 -1.38
N ALA A 548 10.06 12.22 -2.38
CA ALA A 548 9.92 12.91 -3.66
C ALA A 548 9.54 14.39 -3.48
N MET A 549 8.69 14.69 -2.48
CA MET A 549 8.26 16.06 -2.18
C MET A 549 9.41 16.96 -1.72
N ALA A 550 10.46 16.39 -1.11
CA ALA A 550 11.64 17.15 -0.69
C ALA A 550 12.50 17.59 -1.90
N ILE A 551 12.68 16.72 -2.91
CA ILE A 551 13.32 17.12 -4.18
C ILE A 551 12.48 18.19 -4.87
N VAL A 552 11.18 17.97 -5.02
CA VAL A 552 10.30 18.92 -5.71
C VAL A 552 10.31 20.28 -5.02
N ALA A 553 10.29 20.33 -3.69
CA ALA A 553 10.39 21.58 -2.94
C ALA A 553 11.77 22.27 -3.10
N ALA A 554 12.88 21.51 -3.01
CA ALA A 554 14.22 22.05 -3.20
C ALA A 554 14.41 22.61 -4.62
N PHE A 555 14.08 21.84 -5.65
CA PHE A 555 14.16 22.28 -7.04
C PHE A 555 13.24 23.47 -7.33
N THR A 556 12.01 23.49 -6.77
CA THR A 556 11.11 24.66 -6.92
C THR A 556 11.74 25.91 -6.31
N HIS A 557 12.38 25.80 -5.15
CA HIS A 557 13.09 26.91 -4.51
C HIS A 557 14.27 27.41 -5.35
N ASP A 558 15.09 26.50 -5.87
CA ASP A 558 16.23 26.84 -6.75
C ASP A 558 15.75 27.57 -8.03
N VAL A 559 14.66 27.08 -8.62
CA VAL A 559 13.99 27.72 -9.77
C VAL A 559 13.47 29.11 -9.42
N GLU A 560 12.79 29.28 -8.29
CA GLU A 560 12.25 30.58 -7.86
C GLU A 560 13.37 31.60 -7.60
N GLN A 561 14.48 31.19 -6.97
CA GLN A 561 15.67 32.02 -6.79
C GLN A 561 16.27 32.44 -8.14
N ALA A 562 16.46 31.49 -9.06
CA ALA A 562 17.02 31.77 -10.39
C ALA A 562 16.14 32.77 -11.17
N LEU A 563 14.82 32.55 -11.20
CA LEU A 563 13.86 33.44 -11.85
C LEU A 563 13.80 34.83 -11.18
N ALA A 564 14.04 34.93 -9.87
CA ALA A 564 14.08 36.21 -9.15
C ALA A 564 15.28 37.08 -9.56
N VAL A 565 16.43 36.49 -9.87
CA VAL A 565 17.62 37.20 -10.38
C VAL A 565 17.68 37.30 -11.91
N GLY A 566 16.55 37.05 -12.59
CA GLY A 566 16.43 37.21 -14.05
C GLY A 566 17.10 36.12 -14.89
N LYS A 567 17.45 34.97 -14.28
CA LYS A 567 17.89 33.78 -15.01
C LYS A 567 16.68 33.01 -15.56
N ARG A 568 16.94 32.12 -16.51
CA ARG A 568 16.02 31.09 -17.03
C ARG A 568 16.53 29.74 -16.58
N VAL A 569 15.65 28.77 -16.34
CA VAL A 569 16.04 27.40 -15.95
C VAL A 569 15.67 26.43 -17.06
N THR A 570 16.55 25.47 -17.33
CA THR A 570 16.22 24.29 -18.14
C THR A 570 16.51 23.05 -17.30
N MET A 571 15.58 22.09 -17.30
CA MET A 571 15.72 20.80 -16.61
C MET A 571 15.63 19.67 -17.64
N VAL A 572 16.40 18.60 -17.43
CA VAL A 572 16.30 17.33 -18.18
C VAL A 572 16.13 16.19 -17.19
N THR A 573 15.18 15.29 -17.48
CA THR A 573 15.00 14.03 -16.76
C THR A 573 15.63 12.88 -17.55
N MET A 574 16.18 11.90 -16.84
CA MET A 574 16.94 10.78 -17.39
C MET A 574 16.57 9.48 -16.66
N ASP A 575 15.92 8.57 -17.38
CA ASP A 575 15.60 7.23 -16.89
C ASP A 575 16.74 6.25 -17.17
N VAL A 576 17.16 5.46 -16.18
CA VAL A 576 18.05 4.32 -16.46
C VAL A 576 17.27 3.17 -17.11
N GLN A 577 17.80 2.65 -18.20
CA GLN A 577 17.24 1.51 -18.91
C GLN A 577 17.55 0.21 -18.18
N GLY A 578 16.50 -0.52 -17.78
CA GLY A 578 16.67 -1.82 -17.11
C GLY A 578 17.23 -1.71 -15.70
N ALA A 579 16.92 -0.62 -14.97
CA ALA A 579 17.20 -0.53 -13.55
C ALA A 579 16.70 -1.77 -12.78
N PHE A 580 17.44 -2.16 -11.75
CA PHE A 580 17.36 -3.46 -11.07
C PHE A 580 17.75 -4.67 -11.91
N ASP A 581 17.24 -4.83 -13.14
CA ASP A 581 17.46 -6.02 -13.98
C ASP A 581 18.89 -6.10 -14.54
N ALA A 582 19.50 -4.96 -14.88
CA ALA A 582 20.83 -4.86 -15.47
C ALA A 582 21.96 -4.66 -14.44
N LEU A 583 21.68 -4.75 -13.13
CA LEU A 583 22.71 -4.50 -12.11
C LEU A 583 23.80 -5.60 -12.14
N LEU A 584 25.04 -5.17 -12.33
CA LEU A 584 26.21 -6.05 -12.36
C LEU A 584 26.78 -6.24 -10.94
N LYS A 585 26.98 -7.50 -10.55
CA LYS A 585 27.25 -7.91 -9.16
C LYS A 585 28.63 -7.45 -8.73
N SER A 586 29.68 -7.89 -9.42
CA SER A 586 31.06 -7.62 -9.02
C SER A 586 31.34 -6.11 -9.02
N ARG A 587 30.81 -5.38 -10.01
CA ARG A 587 30.84 -3.91 -10.05
C ARG A 587 30.20 -3.24 -8.82
N LEU A 588 29.03 -3.72 -8.37
CA LEU A 588 28.43 -3.20 -7.13
C LEU A 588 29.32 -3.48 -5.91
N LEU A 589 29.89 -4.68 -5.80
CA LEU A 589 30.72 -5.06 -4.65
C LEU A 589 31.99 -4.21 -4.58
N HIS A 590 32.70 -4.02 -5.70
CA HIS A 590 33.82 -3.09 -5.84
C HIS A 590 33.43 -1.66 -5.47
N ARG A 591 32.30 -1.19 -6.00
CA ARG A 591 31.74 0.13 -5.67
C ARG A 591 31.40 0.28 -4.19
N MET A 592 31.01 -0.80 -3.50
CA MET A 592 30.80 -0.80 -2.05
C MET A 592 32.13 -0.81 -1.26
N ALA A 593 33.14 -1.58 -1.69
CA ALA A 593 34.46 -1.57 -1.05
C ALA A 593 35.10 -0.17 -1.09
N HIS A 594 35.07 0.49 -2.24
CA HIS A 594 35.56 1.88 -2.40
C HIS A 594 34.73 2.93 -1.63
N GLN A 595 33.44 2.70 -1.41
CA GLN A 595 32.60 3.52 -0.52
C GLN A 595 32.91 3.29 0.97
N GLY A 596 33.77 2.32 1.29
CA GLY A 596 34.20 2.00 2.64
C GLY A 596 33.32 1.00 3.38
N TRP A 597 32.42 0.29 2.70
CA TRP A 597 31.65 -0.78 3.35
C TRP A 597 32.58 -1.91 3.83
N PRO A 598 32.44 -2.39 5.09
CA PRO A 598 33.32 -3.44 5.60
C PRO A 598 33.13 -4.75 4.82
N PRO A 599 34.19 -5.58 4.70
CA PRO A 599 34.13 -6.86 3.99
C PRO A 599 32.97 -7.77 4.41
N ALA A 600 32.58 -7.74 5.69
CA ALA A 600 31.44 -8.48 6.22
C ALA A 600 30.09 -8.09 5.57
N CYS A 601 29.87 -6.79 5.36
CA CYS A 601 28.68 -6.29 4.67
C CYS A 601 28.74 -6.64 3.17
N VAL A 602 29.91 -6.48 2.55
CA VAL A 602 30.09 -6.76 1.11
C VAL A 602 29.89 -8.25 0.80
N ARG A 603 30.43 -9.17 1.61
CA ARG A 603 30.21 -10.62 1.46
C ARG A 603 28.76 -11.04 1.69
N PHE A 604 28.05 -10.41 2.63
CA PHE A 604 26.61 -10.64 2.79
C PHE A 604 25.82 -10.22 1.53
N ILE A 605 26.17 -9.08 0.92
CA ILE A 605 25.55 -8.63 -0.34
C ILE A 605 25.94 -9.53 -1.51
N ASP A 606 27.19 -10.01 -1.59
CA ASP A 606 27.61 -10.98 -2.60
C ASP A 606 26.79 -12.29 -2.51
N SER A 607 26.60 -12.79 -1.29
CA SER A 607 25.76 -13.96 -1.01
C SER A 607 24.30 -13.74 -1.38
N PHE A 608 23.72 -12.56 -1.08
CA PHE A 608 22.38 -12.18 -1.50
C PHE A 608 22.22 -12.12 -3.03
N LEU A 609 23.25 -11.67 -3.75
CA LEU A 609 23.23 -11.51 -5.20
C LEU A 609 23.58 -12.78 -5.98
N SER A 610 24.23 -13.75 -5.36
CA SER A 610 24.66 -15.00 -6.01
C SER A 610 23.56 -16.05 -6.05
N GLU A 611 23.55 -16.91 -7.08
CA GLU A 611 22.61 -18.05 -7.24
C GLU A 611 21.12 -17.70 -7.01
N ARG A 612 20.64 -16.59 -7.61
CA ARG A 612 19.24 -16.18 -7.55
C ARG A 612 18.43 -16.99 -8.56
N TYR A 613 17.36 -17.64 -8.13
CA TYR A 613 16.50 -18.46 -8.99
C TYR A 613 15.12 -17.82 -9.19
N VAL A 614 14.59 -17.88 -10.41
CA VAL A 614 13.24 -17.43 -10.77
C VAL A 614 12.40 -18.55 -11.34
N GLN A 615 11.09 -18.47 -11.11
CA GLN A 615 10.06 -19.29 -11.74
C GLN A 615 8.92 -18.37 -12.18
N VAL A 616 8.56 -18.33 -13.46
CA VAL A 616 7.46 -17.47 -13.93
C VAL A 616 6.13 -18.21 -13.78
N ARG A 617 5.16 -17.58 -13.11
CA ARG A 617 3.77 -18.01 -13.07
C ARG A 617 2.96 -17.31 -14.16
N LEU A 618 2.15 -18.08 -14.87
CA LEU A 618 1.04 -17.55 -15.65
C LEU A 618 -0.18 -18.47 -15.48
N GLY A 619 -1.26 -17.94 -14.88
CA GLY A 619 -2.39 -18.76 -14.46
C GLY A 619 -1.97 -19.90 -13.53
N ASN A 620 -2.33 -21.14 -13.92
CA ASN A 620 -1.98 -22.34 -13.17
C ASN A 620 -0.59 -22.90 -13.53
N GLU A 621 -0.01 -22.49 -14.65
CA GLU A 621 1.30 -22.95 -15.11
C GLU A 621 2.46 -22.24 -14.39
N THR A 622 3.59 -22.92 -14.27
CA THR A 622 4.81 -22.38 -13.65
C THR A 622 6.05 -22.96 -14.32
N THR A 623 6.98 -22.11 -14.73
CA THR A 623 8.24 -22.58 -15.36
C THR A 623 9.10 -23.36 -14.35
N PRO A 624 10.07 -24.17 -14.84
CA PRO A 624 11.18 -24.66 -14.01
C PRO A 624 11.93 -23.52 -13.29
N ARG A 625 12.88 -23.88 -12.43
CA ARG A 625 13.79 -22.90 -11.81
C ARG A 625 14.89 -22.50 -12.80
N HIS A 626 15.00 -21.22 -13.09
CA HIS A 626 16.05 -20.66 -13.92
C HIS A 626 16.99 -19.78 -13.09
N LEU A 627 18.29 -19.93 -13.28
CA LEU A 627 19.32 -19.12 -12.65
C LEU A 627 19.38 -17.75 -13.34
N VAL A 628 19.31 -16.65 -12.59
CA VAL A 628 19.40 -15.29 -13.16
C VAL A 628 20.85 -14.83 -13.18
N ALA A 629 21.37 -14.48 -14.36
CA ALA A 629 22.77 -14.11 -14.56
C ALA A 629 23.17 -12.78 -13.88
N CYS A 630 22.32 -11.75 -13.94
CA CYS A 630 22.58 -10.43 -13.36
C CYS A 630 21.31 -9.81 -12.76
N GLY A 631 21.42 -8.63 -12.17
CA GLY A 631 20.28 -7.90 -11.63
C GLY A 631 19.78 -8.36 -10.26
N THR A 632 18.68 -7.73 -9.82
CA THR A 632 18.13 -7.82 -8.46
C THR A 632 16.59 -7.92 -8.51
N PRO A 633 15.93 -8.67 -7.61
CA PRO A 633 14.51 -9.03 -7.83
C PRO A 633 13.55 -7.86 -7.62
N GLN A 634 12.74 -7.52 -8.64
CA GLN A 634 11.74 -6.45 -8.57
C GLN A 634 10.61 -6.76 -7.57
N GLY A 635 10.82 -6.38 -6.30
CA GLY A 635 9.99 -6.74 -5.15
C GLY A 635 10.78 -6.93 -3.84
N SER A 636 12.09 -7.10 -3.94
CA SER A 636 13.05 -7.11 -2.82
C SER A 636 13.11 -5.75 -2.10
N PRO A 637 12.99 -5.70 -0.77
CA PRO A 637 13.22 -4.49 0.02
C PRO A 637 14.67 -3.99 0.04
N LEU A 638 15.64 -4.86 -0.27
CA LEU A 638 17.08 -4.54 -0.27
C LEU A 638 17.56 -3.96 -1.60
N SER A 639 16.98 -4.39 -2.71
CA SER A 639 17.39 -3.97 -4.06
C SER A 639 17.39 -2.45 -4.30
N PRO A 640 16.39 -1.66 -3.83
CA PRO A 640 16.38 -0.20 -3.97
C PRO A 640 17.63 0.50 -3.44
N ILE A 641 18.10 0.16 -2.21
CA ILE A 641 19.27 0.84 -1.64
C ILE A 641 20.58 0.40 -2.29
N LEU A 642 20.69 -0.86 -2.74
CA LEU A 642 21.85 -1.32 -3.50
C LEU A 642 21.96 -0.57 -4.84
N TYR A 643 20.84 -0.31 -5.51
CA TYR A 643 20.81 0.49 -6.73
C TYR A 643 21.18 1.96 -6.48
N THR A 644 20.69 2.54 -5.38
CA THR A 644 21.09 3.88 -4.91
C THR A 644 22.60 3.97 -4.69
N LEU A 645 23.23 2.95 -4.08
CA LEU A 645 24.68 2.89 -3.91
C LEU A 645 25.43 2.72 -5.25
N TYR A 646 24.84 2.04 -6.24
CA TYR A 646 25.43 1.92 -7.58
C TYR A 646 25.54 3.27 -8.30
N LEU A 647 24.50 4.12 -8.17
CA LEU A 647 24.46 5.46 -8.77
C LEU A 647 25.12 6.56 -7.92
N ALA A 648 25.47 6.28 -6.65
CA ALA A 648 25.90 7.32 -5.71
C ALA A 648 27.10 8.15 -6.20
N GLU A 649 28.07 7.55 -6.90
CA GLU A 649 29.21 8.31 -7.46
C GLU A 649 28.77 9.38 -8.47
N LEU A 650 27.86 9.03 -9.38
CA LEU A 650 27.37 9.96 -10.41
C LEU A 650 26.69 11.18 -9.81
N LEU A 651 25.91 10.99 -8.74
CA LEU A 651 25.22 12.05 -8.02
C LEU A 651 26.11 12.75 -6.98
N ASN A 652 27.30 12.22 -6.68
CA ASN A 652 28.31 12.85 -5.84
C ASN A 652 29.30 13.72 -6.64
N GLN A 653 29.43 13.52 -7.97
CA GLN A 653 30.24 14.37 -8.86
C GLN A 653 29.75 15.82 -8.91
N ASP A 654 28.43 16.03 -8.90
CA ASP A 654 27.82 17.36 -8.75
C ASP A 654 26.63 17.24 -7.78
N ARG A 655 26.84 17.80 -6.58
CA ARG A 655 25.91 17.78 -5.46
C ARG A 655 25.11 19.08 -5.34
N THR A 656 25.00 19.81 -6.44
CA THR A 656 24.19 21.02 -6.56
C THR A 656 23.18 20.94 -7.70
N LEU A 657 23.55 20.33 -8.84
CA LEU A 657 22.72 20.33 -10.06
C LEU A 657 21.99 19.01 -10.33
N ARG A 658 22.26 17.94 -9.57
CA ARG A 658 21.77 16.58 -9.88
C ARG A 658 20.87 16.03 -8.77
N PHE A 659 19.58 15.88 -9.06
CA PHE A 659 18.61 15.22 -8.18
C PHE A 659 18.36 13.77 -8.62
N GLY A 660 18.38 12.84 -7.68
CA GLY A 660 18.08 11.42 -7.96
C GLY A 660 16.80 10.97 -7.25
N TYR A 661 15.92 10.26 -7.94
CA TYR A 661 14.82 9.52 -7.32
C TYR A 661 14.92 8.04 -7.66
N ALA A 662 15.45 7.24 -6.73
CA ALA A 662 15.84 5.85 -6.96
C ALA A 662 16.74 5.68 -8.21
N ASP A 663 16.18 5.19 -9.31
CA ASP A 663 16.80 4.98 -10.63
C ASP A 663 16.60 6.12 -11.64
N GLU A 664 15.74 7.10 -11.34
CA GLU A 664 15.54 8.31 -12.15
C GLU A 664 16.56 9.40 -11.75
N ILE A 665 17.17 10.06 -12.74
CA ILE A 665 18.10 11.19 -12.53
C ILE A 665 17.53 12.45 -13.19
N ASN A 666 17.65 13.58 -12.51
CA ASN A 666 17.20 14.88 -13.00
C ASN A 666 18.37 15.86 -12.89
N ILE A 667 18.62 16.61 -13.94
CA ILE A 667 19.68 17.62 -14.01
C ILE A 667 19.11 18.96 -14.45
N TYR A 668 19.70 20.07 -14.01
CA TYR A 668 19.24 21.40 -14.43
C TYR A 668 20.36 22.43 -14.53
N ARG A 669 20.15 23.45 -15.36
CA ARG A 669 21.04 24.61 -15.52
C ARG A 669 20.24 25.91 -15.44
N ALA A 670 20.88 26.96 -14.90
CA ALA A 670 20.24 28.23 -14.60
C ALA A 670 21.13 29.44 -14.97
N SER A 671 20.95 29.94 -16.19
CA SER A 671 21.72 31.01 -16.82
C SER A 671 20.85 32.12 -17.42
N LYS A 672 21.44 33.13 -18.08
CA LYS A 672 20.68 34.30 -18.58
C LYS A 672 19.88 33.99 -19.87
N THR A 673 20.37 33.07 -20.69
CA THR A 673 19.71 32.64 -21.95
C THR A 673 19.33 31.16 -21.89
N LEU A 674 18.44 30.73 -22.77
CA LEU A 674 18.13 29.30 -22.92
C LEU A 674 19.27 28.57 -23.63
N ASP A 675 19.93 29.20 -24.61
CA ASP A 675 21.10 28.66 -25.32
C ASP A 675 22.24 28.25 -24.38
N GLU A 676 22.55 29.09 -23.39
CA GLU A 676 23.61 28.81 -22.41
C GLU A 676 23.24 27.59 -21.54
N ASN A 677 21.97 27.48 -21.12
CA ASN A 677 21.47 26.29 -20.43
C ASN A 677 21.54 25.04 -21.32
N VAL A 678 21.15 25.17 -22.60
CA VAL A 678 21.13 24.08 -23.58
C VAL A 678 22.53 23.54 -23.82
N GLN A 679 23.52 24.41 -24.04
CA GLN A 679 24.91 24.02 -24.23
C GLN A 679 25.44 23.28 -22.99
N LEU A 680 25.29 23.87 -21.80
CA LEU A 680 25.78 23.28 -20.55
C LEU A 680 25.11 21.93 -20.25
N LEU A 681 23.81 21.78 -20.55
CA LEU A 681 23.10 20.50 -20.40
C LEU A 681 23.54 19.45 -21.42
N ALA A 682 23.87 19.82 -22.66
CA ALA A 682 24.44 18.90 -23.63
C ALA A 682 25.79 18.33 -23.13
N GLU A 683 26.65 19.20 -22.61
CA GLU A 683 27.93 18.82 -21.98
C GLU A 683 27.72 17.90 -20.75
N ASP A 684 26.76 18.23 -19.87
CA ASP A 684 26.40 17.39 -18.71
C ASP A 684 25.90 16.00 -19.13
N ILE A 685 24.99 15.93 -20.11
CA ILE A 685 24.41 14.68 -20.60
C ILE A 685 25.49 13.82 -21.26
N GLN A 686 26.40 14.43 -22.01
CA GLN A 686 27.55 13.72 -22.59
C GLN A 686 28.44 13.12 -21.49
N ALA A 687 28.76 13.88 -20.44
CA ALA A 687 29.54 13.40 -19.30
C ALA A 687 28.84 12.28 -18.53
N ILE A 688 27.52 12.39 -18.31
CA ILE A 688 26.69 11.35 -17.68
C ILE A 688 26.67 10.06 -18.53
N ASN A 689 26.54 10.18 -19.86
CA ASN A 689 26.58 9.04 -20.77
C ASN A 689 27.97 8.38 -20.84
N GLN A 690 29.05 9.15 -20.81
CA GLN A 690 30.42 8.63 -20.71
C GLN A 690 30.65 7.87 -19.39
N TRP A 691 30.19 8.44 -18.27
CA TRP A 691 30.22 7.74 -16.98
C TRP A 691 29.39 6.47 -17.01
N GLY A 692 28.20 6.52 -17.63
CA GLY A 692 27.31 5.38 -17.82
C GLY A 692 27.99 4.25 -18.59
N ALA A 693 28.60 4.56 -19.74
CA ALA A 693 29.35 3.58 -20.55
C ALA A 693 30.48 2.91 -19.75
N LYS A 694 31.25 3.67 -18.95
CA LYS A 694 32.31 3.13 -18.07
C LYS A 694 31.77 2.22 -16.96
N ASN A 695 30.61 2.56 -16.41
CA ASN A 695 29.99 1.87 -15.27
C ASN A 695 28.93 0.83 -15.67
N LYS A 696 28.71 0.63 -16.97
CA LYS A 696 27.66 -0.23 -17.55
C LYS A 696 26.25 0.15 -17.09
N VAL A 697 25.98 1.46 -17.07
CA VAL A 697 24.67 2.07 -16.82
C VAL A 697 24.22 2.75 -18.10
N THR A 698 23.12 2.28 -18.69
CA THR A 698 22.58 2.81 -19.95
C THR A 698 21.34 3.66 -19.65
N PHE A 699 21.32 4.92 -20.07
CA PHE A 699 20.13 5.76 -19.99
C PHE A 699 19.24 5.52 -21.21
N SER A 700 17.92 5.54 -21.04
CA SER A 700 16.92 5.36 -22.12
C SER A 700 16.75 6.67 -22.90
N PRO A 701 17.27 6.82 -24.14
CA PRO A 701 17.17 8.09 -24.88
C PRO A 701 15.71 8.42 -25.23
N GLU A 702 14.89 7.40 -25.45
CA GLU A 702 13.46 7.51 -25.77
C GLU A 702 12.58 7.99 -24.61
N LYS A 703 13.17 8.20 -23.43
CA LYS A 703 12.49 8.68 -22.22
C LYS A 703 13.11 9.97 -21.65
N LEU A 704 14.08 10.56 -22.33
CA LEU A 704 14.59 11.87 -21.94
C LEU A 704 13.46 12.89 -22.10
N GLU A 705 13.19 13.69 -21.07
CA GLU A 705 12.23 14.80 -21.15
C GLU A 705 12.93 16.09 -20.75
N ALA A 706 12.83 17.13 -21.58
CA ALA A 706 13.36 18.46 -21.30
C ALA A 706 12.23 19.48 -21.04
N ILE A 707 12.44 20.39 -20.08
CA ILE A 707 11.49 21.47 -19.77
C ILE A 707 12.26 22.78 -19.58
N HIS A 708 11.86 23.82 -20.30
CA HIS A 708 12.28 25.20 -20.03
C HIS A 708 11.32 25.87 -19.04
N ILE A 709 11.86 26.57 -18.06
CA ILE A 709 11.13 27.35 -17.06
C ILE A 709 11.63 28.79 -17.14
N THR A 710 10.78 29.67 -17.65
CA THR A 710 11.06 31.09 -17.92
C THR A 710 9.87 31.94 -17.51
N ARG A 711 10.11 33.24 -17.23
CA ARG A 711 9.05 34.25 -17.05
C ARG A 711 8.65 34.93 -18.37
N GLN A 712 9.42 34.75 -19.43
CA GLN A 712 9.11 35.30 -20.75
C GLN A 712 8.04 34.45 -21.44
N GLN A 713 7.16 35.10 -22.21
CA GLN A 713 6.14 34.47 -23.05
C GLN A 713 6.61 34.40 -24.52
N ASP A 714 7.92 34.26 -24.73
CA ASP A 714 8.51 34.05 -26.04
C ASP A 714 8.22 32.62 -26.56
N SER A 715 7.99 32.48 -27.86
CA SER A 715 7.85 31.17 -28.51
C SER A 715 9.19 30.46 -28.73
N TYR A 716 10.26 30.95 -28.09
CA TYR A 716 11.62 30.48 -28.29
C TYR A 716 11.94 29.36 -27.31
N SER A 717 12.12 28.16 -27.85
CA SER A 717 12.30 26.91 -27.10
C SER A 717 13.38 26.05 -27.79
N PRO A 718 14.68 26.39 -27.63
CA PRO A 718 15.77 25.70 -28.32
C PRO A 718 15.91 24.25 -27.85
N SER A 719 16.06 23.32 -28.81
CA SER A 719 16.25 21.91 -28.48
C SER A 719 17.67 21.57 -28.06
N ILE A 720 17.80 20.52 -27.23
CA ILE A 720 19.08 20.13 -26.63
C ILE A 720 19.75 19.09 -27.52
N PRO A 721 20.95 19.34 -28.07
CA PRO A 721 21.69 18.32 -28.79
C PRO A 721 22.21 17.26 -27.81
N ILE A 722 21.76 16.02 -27.96
CA ILE A 722 22.18 14.87 -27.13
C ILE A 722 23.35 14.13 -27.80
N THR A 723 23.29 14.01 -29.12
CA THR A 723 24.36 13.53 -30.00
C THR A 723 24.26 14.22 -31.36
N ASP A 724 25.26 14.06 -32.23
CA ASP A 724 25.26 14.55 -33.61
C ASP A 724 24.03 14.12 -34.45
N ALA A 725 23.33 13.05 -34.02
CA ALA A 725 22.16 12.48 -34.69
C ALA A 725 20.87 12.51 -33.84
N THR A 726 20.85 13.17 -32.68
CA THR A 726 19.68 13.19 -31.78
C THR A 726 19.55 14.50 -31.03
N THR A 727 18.47 15.23 -31.29
CA THR A 727 18.03 16.39 -30.50
C THR A 727 16.88 15.99 -29.57
N LEU A 728 16.88 16.57 -28.38
CA LEU A 728 15.81 16.46 -27.40
C LEU A 728 14.95 17.73 -27.48
N GLU A 729 13.74 17.57 -28.02
CA GLU A 729 12.76 18.65 -28.11
C GLU A 729 12.11 18.91 -26.74
N PRO A 730 12.14 20.15 -26.23
CA PRO A 730 11.52 20.48 -24.94
C PRO A 730 10.00 20.29 -24.97
N ILE A 731 9.43 19.82 -23.86
CA ILE A 731 7.99 19.68 -23.71
C ILE A 731 7.36 21.07 -23.70
N ALA A 732 6.71 21.43 -24.80
CA ALA A 732 5.89 22.63 -24.87
C ALA A 732 4.74 22.53 -23.84
N PRO A 733 4.50 23.57 -23.02
CA PRO A 733 3.30 23.60 -22.18
C PRO A 733 2.07 23.51 -23.08
N ALA A 734 1.20 22.54 -22.82
CA ALA A 734 -0.02 22.35 -23.60
C ALA A 734 -0.79 23.68 -23.66
N ALA A 735 -1.11 24.12 -24.88
CA ALA A 735 -1.74 25.42 -25.16
C ALA A 735 -3.22 25.46 -24.76
N ASP A 736 -3.51 25.18 -23.49
CA ASP A 736 -4.82 25.31 -22.90
C ASP A 736 -5.14 26.80 -22.70
N ARG A 737 -5.82 27.36 -23.69
CA ARG A 737 -6.29 28.75 -23.73
C ARG A 737 -7.29 29.11 -22.60
N SER A 738 -7.61 28.18 -21.69
CA SER A 738 -8.43 28.44 -20.50
C SER A 738 -7.64 28.94 -19.27
N GLN A 739 -6.30 28.93 -19.28
CA GLN A 739 -5.51 29.41 -18.13
C GLN A 739 -5.37 30.94 -18.07
N THR A 740 -6.38 31.61 -17.52
CA THR A 740 -6.37 33.07 -17.25
C THR A 740 -5.49 33.49 -16.07
N ALA A 741 -4.84 32.54 -15.37
CA ALA A 741 -4.19 32.75 -14.07
C ALA A 741 -2.72 33.26 -14.12
N LEU A 742 -2.26 33.69 -15.30
CA LEU A 742 -0.96 34.35 -15.52
C LEU A 742 -1.13 35.66 -16.30
N ARG A 743 -2.14 36.44 -15.92
CA ARG A 743 -2.30 37.87 -16.24
C ARG A 743 -2.25 38.68 -14.96
#